data_AF-A0A2H3B9N9-F1
#
_entry.id   AF-A0A2H3B9N9-F1
#
_cell.length_a   1.000
_cell.length_b   1.000
_cell.length_c   1.000
_cell.angle_alpha   90.00
_cell.angle_beta   90.00
_cell.angle_gamma   90.00
#
_symmetry.space_group_name_H-M   'P 1'
#
loop_
_entity.id
_entity.type
_entity.pdbx_description
1 polymer ?
#
loop_
_entity_poly.entity_id
_entity_poly.type
_entity_poly.pdbx_seq_one_letter_code
_entity_poly.pdbx_strand_id
1 'polypeptide(L)'
;MADQKHLFRYLQKVEIHDFQTLARNASHLYVEVVVGSTSRKSPTYKVNSQSVIVWSLMPNWIDLSTSTVVEFKLYRPSRVSPMPAKLLGCSKKHVSDVVGNDCTTFYLSSTSGAQDTCSVKIIRSDDLRGPSPTIGTLSKSTEPMTLMVAKVGEMGLATQAVDRKRYIQKLEVSDLQTSIRNRTGIYLKVIGRNVNHKTPVFQMSSGSTPSWSISIDLDDFEESSLVKFEIYAHGKTLVRRKPLGCVEIPRSDLLSSTETAASLINSESPAVTVCSIRIFFSGDSREVAGELVKAITKPDEHANAILTVLDSLEPLKVVIDMLAEVHPAAKIAFNIVSIGYNVLKKRKDENQLVLDLYATMLSTYRDASKDEILRRRDRLYPVYECLFEQTIECSYFIEGYAKKGIIGKILASNLSVKAQDFQQGFETLRGKLQSGIVKETLIVTLGTRQLVDELTMRELLLDLRPPTELRPKSTCMKGTRVETISYLMSWIAKCSGDMLWCSGLAGTGKSSLVGTLHELLTVHASRRNRLGAFIRYDRLEYSGASHFITSIAYSLGMYDTRIGTAISSVIRRNRAVLSLGASSASEQFRLLLREPLETVPDLADEGPLVVIIDGLDESDASKEVLSVLSRGFGPKLPFMRLLVFSRPIEAISRAFAAPNSAVTRFALDTASREVDADIRHFIQAEFTAIHKDPLTCDEAFEKTCREMNVIDKLARRASGLFIWAATVCRFIAECPSISRLEALLTSDVPNNATDSLTTLYKTTLDTILSESKFPGSDEDLVKCILDVLGALMVTRIPPGMTPEAFNIVLSPKDPNPRVILAKLGSVLQRNEENHGFIQLIHKSFDDFLTNPLRCKERWFIDIEAYRRKFARQCLLSLTDFLVSWMPDSDIPIPPHIRDYALVGPLWHIQCFGVQDFDDLRVLFEDQLSKWLQVASIARKGSDILREITEVLYWVDEVVTDTNCRFRLLTYHAFQHAELEFRPLFRAWKDPDGPQDAPPMRLGSTNAEVRWHKHIPYSSTFYDWSCIYRVSNPCEHTPR
;
A
#
# COMPACT_ATOMS: atom_id res chain seq x y z
N MET A 1 18.33 -36.34 39.41
CA MET A 1 17.02 -35.78 39.81
C MET A 1 17.17 -34.27 39.69
N ALA A 2 16.86 -33.71 38.52
CA ALA A 2 15.54 -33.25 38.09
C ALA A 2 15.41 -31.74 38.34
N ASP A 3 16.05 -30.93 37.50
CA ASP A 3 15.54 -29.58 37.20
C ASP A 3 14.79 -29.68 35.88
N GLN A 4 13.48 -29.92 35.99
CA GLN A 4 12.54 -29.80 34.87
C GLN A 4 12.56 -28.34 34.40
N LYS A 5 13.29 -28.07 33.32
CA LYS A 5 13.16 -26.82 32.55
C LYS A 5 11.69 -26.65 32.15
N HIS A 6 11.01 -25.65 32.70
CA HIS A 6 9.68 -25.28 32.28
C HIS A 6 9.74 -24.75 30.83
N LEU A 7 9.32 -25.57 29.88
CA LEU A 7 9.07 -25.16 28.50
C LEU A 7 7.73 -24.43 28.50
N PHE A 8 7.73 -23.09 28.50
CA PHE A 8 6.52 -22.31 28.29
C PHE A 8 6.12 -22.43 26.82
N ARG A 9 4.92 -22.99 26.53
CA ARG A 9 4.37 -23.08 25.17
C ARG A 9 3.08 -22.29 25.09
N TYR A 10 2.91 -21.54 24.01
CA TYR A 10 1.75 -20.68 23.82
C TYR A 10 0.71 -21.33 22.90
N LEU A 11 -0.57 -21.11 23.21
CA LEU A 11 -1.66 -21.42 22.31
C LEU A 11 -1.71 -20.35 21.21
N GLN A 12 -1.40 -20.72 19.96
CA GLN A 12 -1.44 -19.80 18.81
C GLN A 12 -2.82 -19.78 18.15
N LYS A 13 -3.49 -20.93 18.06
CA LYS A 13 -4.74 -21.05 17.31
C LYS A 13 -5.60 -22.18 17.86
N VAL A 14 -6.88 -21.89 18.01
CA VAL A 14 -7.93 -22.85 18.34
C VAL A 14 -8.90 -22.90 17.17
N GLU A 15 -9.03 -24.06 16.55
CA GLU A 15 -10.00 -24.33 15.50
C GLU A 15 -11.10 -25.23 16.04
N ILE A 16 -12.34 -24.97 15.65
CA ILE A 16 -13.48 -25.79 16.02
C ILE A 16 -14.16 -26.31 14.77
N HIS A 17 -14.28 -27.62 14.73
CA HIS A 17 -14.76 -28.41 13.61
C HIS A 17 -15.99 -29.24 14.06
N ASP A 18 -16.66 -29.87 13.09
CA ASP A 18 -17.66 -30.91 13.32
C ASP A 18 -18.79 -30.58 14.31
N PHE A 19 -19.38 -29.37 14.21
CA PHE A 19 -20.54 -29.00 15.04
C PHE A 19 -21.69 -30.01 14.88
N GLN A 20 -22.08 -30.66 15.97
CA GLN A 20 -23.24 -31.57 16.02
C GLN A 20 -24.56 -30.81 16.23
N THR A 21 -25.69 -31.52 16.15
CA THR A 21 -27.07 -30.98 16.06
C THR A 21 -27.40 -29.91 17.11
N LEU A 22 -26.90 -30.08 18.34
CA LEU A 22 -27.07 -29.12 19.45
C LEU A 22 -26.39 -27.76 19.22
N ALA A 23 -25.24 -27.73 18.54
CA ALA A 23 -24.50 -26.50 18.21
C ALA A 23 -24.95 -25.89 16.86
N ARG A 24 -25.39 -26.72 15.90
CA ARG A 24 -25.94 -26.27 14.60
C ARG A 24 -27.20 -25.41 14.72
N ASN A 25 -28.01 -25.63 15.76
CA ASN A 25 -29.20 -24.82 16.02
C ASN A 25 -28.88 -23.44 16.66
N ALA A 26 -27.60 -23.11 16.90
CA ALA A 26 -27.18 -21.78 17.34
C ALA A 26 -26.88 -20.89 16.13
N SER A 27 -27.46 -19.69 16.06
CA SER A 27 -27.04 -18.72 15.03
C SER A 27 -25.66 -18.13 15.32
N HIS A 28 -25.26 -18.08 16.59
CA HIS A 28 -24.03 -17.47 17.06
C HIS A 28 -23.42 -18.28 18.21
N LEU A 29 -22.10 -18.40 18.26
CA LEU A 29 -21.34 -19.11 19.30
C LEU A 29 -20.06 -18.35 19.67
N TYR A 30 -19.60 -18.49 20.90
CA TYR A 30 -18.24 -18.08 21.29
C TYR A 30 -17.61 -19.15 22.20
N VAL A 31 -16.30 -19.11 22.30
CA VAL A 31 -15.50 -20.10 23.02
C VAL A 31 -14.77 -19.38 24.15
N GLU A 32 -14.71 -20.01 25.30
CA GLU A 32 -13.97 -19.54 26.45
C GLU A 32 -12.91 -20.56 26.82
N VAL A 33 -11.67 -20.11 26.99
CA VAL A 33 -10.54 -20.91 27.44
C VAL A 33 -10.13 -20.41 28.81
N VAL A 34 -10.15 -21.31 29.78
CA VAL A 34 -9.83 -21.04 31.18
C VAL A 34 -8.55 -21.78 31.55
N VAL A 35 -7.56 -21.05 32.05
CA VAL A 35 -6.28 -21.57 32.54
C VAL A 35 -6.01 -20.95 33.90
N GLY A 36 -6.11 -21.75 34.97
CA GLY A 36 -5.98 -21.22 36.34
C GLY A 36 -7.01 -20.14 36.65
N SER A 37 -6.57 -18.96 37.08
CA SER A 37 -7.41 -17.78 37.34
C SER A 37 -7.69 -16.92 36.11
N THR A 38 -7.03 -17.18 34.98
CA THR A 38 -7.22 -16.43 33.74
C THR A 38 -8.26 -17.10 32.85
N SER A 39 -9.27 -16.35 32.43
CA SER A 39 -10.24 -16.76 31.41
C SER A 39 -10.23 -15.80 30.24
N ARG A 40 -10.33 -16.33 29.01
CA ARG A 40 -10.41 -15.54 27.78
C ARG A 40 -11.52 -16.05 26.89
N LYS A 41 -12.34 -15.13 26.38
CA LYS A 41 -13.45 -15.39 25.46
C LYS A 41 -13.08 -14.98 24.04
N SER A 42 -13.46 -15.79 23.06
CA SER A 42 -13.34 -15.46 21.65
C SER A 42 -14.39 -14.42 21.24
N PRO A 43 -14.22 -13.76 20.08
CA PRO A 43 -15.32 -13.11 19.39
C PRO A 43 -16.50 -14.08 19.20
N THR A 44 -17.69 -13.52 19.04
CA THR A 44 -18.89 -14.32 18.72
C THR A 44 -18.94 -14.59 17.22
N TYR A 45 -18.94 -15.86 16.84
CA TYR A 45 -18.96 -16.32 15.45
C TYR A 45 -20.37 -16.75 15.03
N LYS A 46 -20.76 -16.42 13.80
CA LYS A 46 -22.00 -16.91 13.18
C LYS A 46 -21.76 -18.30 12.60
N VAL A 47 -22.62 -19.26 12.94
CA VAL A 47 -22.45 -20.66 12.50
C VAL A 47 -23.34 -20.95 11.29
N ASN A 48 -22.73 -21.21 10.14
CA ASN A 48 -23.39 -21.73 8.92
C ASN A 48 -23.05 -23.23 8.73
N SER A 49 -23.78 -23.94 7.86
CA SER A 49 -23.72 -25.41 7.68
C SER A 49 -22.37 -26.03 7.30
N GLN A 50 -21.35 -25.23 6.94
CA GLN A 50 -20.00 -25.66 6.57
C GLN A 50 -18.88 -24.95 7.35
N SER A 51 -19.20 -24.30 8.48
CA SER A 51 -18.25 -23.37 9.14
C SER A 51 -17.24 -24.08 10.03
N VAL A 52 -15.95 -23.80 9.82
CA VAL A 52 -14.89 -24.00 10.81
C VAL A 52 -14.70 -22.69 11.56
N ILE A 53 -14.80 -22.70 12.89
CA ILE A 53 -14.47 -21.50 13.67
C ILE A 53 -12.97 -21.50 13.90
N VAL A 54 -12.29 -20.47 13.40
CA VAL A 54 -10.86 -20.27 13.63
C VAL A 54 -10.68 -19.09 14.57
N TRP A 55 -10.07 -19.35 15.72
CA TRP A 55 -9.69 -18.34 16.67
C TRP A 55 -8.17 -18.31 16.82
N SER A 56 -7.53 -17.31 16.22
CA SER A 56 -6.11 -17.02 16.40
C SER A 56 -5.90 -16.23 17.70
N LEU A 57 -5.07 -16.77 18.58
CA LEU A 57 -4.66 -16.17 19.83
C LEU A 57 -3.26 -15.57 19.61
N MET A 58 -2.95 -14.38 20.14
CA MET A 58 -1.61 -13.81 19.94
C MET A 58 -0.54 -14.63 20.70
N PRO A 59 0.74 -14.58 20.29
CA PRO A 59 1.79 -15.40 20.89
C PRO A 59 1.95 -15.24 22.41
N ASN A 60 1.47 -14.15 23.01
CA ASN A 60 1.61 -13.88 24.45
C ASN A 60 0.30 -14.12 25.21
N TRP A 61 -0.73 -14.73 24.60
CA TRP A 61 -2.09 -14.68 25.12
C TRP A 61 -2.40 -15.61 26.29
N ILE A 62 -1.82 -16.81 26.33
CA ILE A 62 -2.06 -17.78 27.40
C ILE A 62 -0.76 -18.54 27.64
N ASP A 63 -0.13 -18.27 28.78
CA ASP A 63 1.05 -19.00 29.24
C ASP A 63 0.63 -20.33 29.86
N LEU A 64 1.11 -21.44 29.30
CA LEU A 64 0.80 -22.79 29.79
C LEU A 64 1.94 -23.27 30.69
N SER A 65 1.83 -23.01 32.00
CA SER A 65 2.72 -23.64 32.98
C SER A 65 2.42 -25.14 33.09
N THR A 66 3.46 -25.95 33.34
CA THR A 66 3.41 -27.42 33.25
C THR A 66 2.50 -28.12 34.28
N SER A 67 1.89 -27.38 35.21
CA SER A 67 1.03 -27.91 36.29
C SER A 67 -0.43 -27.43 36.25
N THR A 68 -0.88 -26.77 35.17
CA THR A 68 -2.24 -26.22 35.09
C THR A 68 -3.17 -27.11 34.26
N VAL A 69 -4.46 -27.21 34.64
CA VAL A 69 -5.51 -27.83 33.79
C VAL A 69 -6.13 -26.72 32.94
N VAL A 70 -6.23 -26.95 31.63
CA VAL A 70 -6.91 -26.04 30.69
C VAL A 70 -8.34 -26.51 30.48
N GLU A 71 -9.30 -25.63 30.66
CA GLU A 71 -10.71 -25.89 30.41
C GLU A 71 -11.21 -25.11 29.19
N PHE A 72 -11.76 -25.82 28.22
CA PHE A 72 -12.38 -25.25 27.02
C PHE A 72 -13.89 -25.31 27.16
N LYS A 73 -14.59 -24.19 26.94
CA LYS A 73 -16.05 -24.06 27.06
C LYS A 73 -16.63 -23.41 25.81
N LEU A 74 -17.75 -23.93 25.32
CA LEU A 74 -18.48 -23.38 24.17
C LEU A 74 -19.83 -22.83 24.61
N TYR A 75 -20.13 -21.58 24.27
CA TYR A 75 -21.34 -20.87 24.68
C TYR A 75 -22.20 -20.43 23.52
N ARG A 76 -23.51 -20.40 23.76
CA ARG A 76 -24.51 -19.71 22.94
C ARG A 76 -24.88 -18.38 23.60
N PRO A 77 -24.71 -17.22 22.93
CA PRO A 77 -25.19 -15.94 23.42
C PRO A 77 -26.71 -15.93 23.57
N SER A 78 -27.22 -15.27 24.61
CA SER A 78 -28.67 -14.99 24.71
C SER A 78 -29.05 -13.90 23.70
N ARG A 79 -30.24 -14.03 23.09
CA ARG A 79 -30.82 -12.99 22.21
C ARG A 79 -31.55 -11.89 22.98
N VAL A 80 -31.77 -12.08 24.27
CA VAL A 80 -32.49 -11.16 25.15
C VAL A 80 -31.56 -10.77 26.29
N SER A 81 -31.17 -9.49 26.35
CA SER A 81 -30.48 -8.92 27.50
C SER A 81 -31.50 -8.76 28.65
N PRO A 82 -31.24 -9.24 29.89
CA PRO A 82 -29.94 -9.58 30.48
C PRO A 82 -29.79 -11.08 30.82
N MET A 83 -30.26 -12.01 29.97
CA MET A 83 -30.16 -13.45 30.27
C MET A 83 -28.73 -13.99 30.04
N PRO A 84 -28.19 -14.81 30.96
CA PRO A 84 -26.83 -15.34 30.86
C PRO A 84 -26.67 -16.31 29.67
N ALA A 85 -25.48 -16.33 29.07
CA ALA A 85 -25.16 -17.21 27.95
C ALA A 85 -25.26 -18.70 28.34
N LYS A 86 -25.80 -19.54 27.44
CA LYS A 86 -25.98 -20.97 27.70
C LYS A 86 -24.73 -21.75 27.33
N LEU A 87 -24.13 -22.46 28.28
CA LEU A 87 -23.02 -23.39 28.05
C LEU A 87 -23.53 -24.60 27.25
N LEU A 88 -22.92 -24.87 26.09
CA LEU A 88 -23.28 -25.97 25.21
C LEU A 88 -22.38 -27.19 25.40
N GLY A 89 -21.09 -26.99 25.66
CA GLY A 89 -20.15 -28.10 25.89
C GLY A 89 -18.85 -27.65 26.55
N CYS A 90 -18.19 -28.57 27.23
CA CYS A 90 -16.91 -28.30 27.90
C CYS A 90 -15.97 -29.51 27.88
N SER A 91 -14.67 -29.24 27.94
CA SER A 91 -13.64 -30.28 28.08
C SER A 91 -12.46 -29.75 28.89
N LYS A 92 -11.99 -30.55 29.85
CA LYS A 92 -10.78 -30.25 30.64
C LYS A 92 -9.64 -31.12 30.14
N LYS A 93 -8.50 -30.50 29.89
CA LYS A 93 -7.27 -31.18 29.42
C LYS A 93 -6.11 -30.80 30.31
N HIS A 94 -5.29 -31.79 30.66
CA HIS A 94 -4.06 -31.53 31.35
C HIS A 94 -3.10 -30.82 30.38
N VAL A 95 -2.32 -29.84 30.85
CA VAL A 95 -1.37 -29.13 29.98
C VAL A 95 -0.43 -30.10 29.27
N SER A 96 -0.03 -31.22 29.88
CA SER A 96 0.78 -32.26 29.23
C SER A 96 0.13 -32.86 27.97
N ASP A 97 -1.18 -33.07 27.99
CA ASP A 97 -1.94 -33.68 26.89
C ASP A 97 -2.15 -32.69 25.74
N VAL A 98 -2.13 -31.41 26.09
CA VAL A 98 -2.09 -30.30 25.15
C VAL A 98 -0.65 -30.27 24.61
N VAL A 99 0.35 -29.99 25.45
CA VAL A 99 1.78 -29.70 25.14
C VAL A 99 2.58 -30.83 24.46
N GLY A 100 2.08 -32.05 24.36
CA GLY A 100 2.83 -33.17 23.75
C GLY A 100 3.18 -33.05 22.26
N ASN A 101 2.32 -32.44 21.43
CA ASN A 101 2.43 -32.44 19.95
C ASN A 101 2.15 -31.05 19.32
N ASP A 102 2.69 -30.77 18.12
CA ASP A 102 2.49 -29.50 17.36
C ASP A 102 1.02 -29.17 17.08
N CYS A 103 0.17 -30.21 17.04
CA CYS A 103 -1.26 -30.11 16.89
C CYS A 103 -1.97 -31.18 17.74
N THR A 104 -3.01 -30.78 18.49
CA THR A 104 -3.82 -31.69 19.33
C THR A 104 -5.30 -31.53 19.02
N THR A 105 -6.04 -32.62 18.79
CA THR A 105 -7.49 -32.58 18.55
C THR A 105 -8.24 -33.36 19.63
N PHE A 106 -9.34 -32.82 20.14
CA PHE A 106 -10.24 -33.48 21.12
C PHE A 106 -11.68 -32.97 21.00
N TYR A 107 -12.63 -33.64 21.64
CA TYR A 107 -14.06 -33.27 21.58
C TYR A 107 -14.53 -32.50 22.82
N LEU A 108 -15.50 -31.59 22.61
CA LEU A 108 -16.26 -30.96 23.70
C LEU A 108 -17.55 -31.76 23.94
N SER A 109 -17.74 -32.26 25.16
CA SER A 109 -18.94 -33.04 25.49
C SER A 109 -20.06 -32.12 26.00
N SER A 110 -21.30 -32.46 25.67
CA SER A 110 -22.49 -31.73 26.16
C SER A 110 -22.54 -31.74 27.68
N THR A 111 -23.06 -30.66 28.27
CA THR A 111 -23.33 -30.58 29.73
C THR A 111 -24.35 -31.62 30.21
N SER A 112 -25.10 -32.26 29.30
CA SER A 112 -26.01 -33.37 29.57
C SER A 112 -25.39 -34.77 29.43
N GLY A 113 -24.09 -34.87 29.07
CA GLY A 113 -23.32 -36.11 29.05
C GLY A 113 -23.62 -37.11 27.92
N ALA A 114 -24.60 -36.84 27.04
CA ALA A 114 -25.10 -37.85 26.11
C ALA A 114 -24.44 -37.86 24.71
N GLN A 115 -23.89 -36.74 24.22
CA GLN A 115 -23.28 -36.62 22.87
C GLN A 115 -22.16 -35.55 22.84
N ASP A 116 -21.19 -35.74 21.95
CA ASP A 116 -20.16 -34.74 21.63
C ASP A 116 -20.75 -33.60 20.80
N THR A 117 -20.37 -32.36 21.14
CA THR A 117 -20.94 -31.14 20.54
C THR A 117 -20.15 -30.61 19.35
N CYS A 118 -18.82 -30.70 19.41
CA CYS A 118 -17.89 -30.31 18.35
C CYS A 118 -16.48 -30.88 18.63
N SER A 119 -15.63 -30.93 17.60
CA SER A 119 -14.21 -31.23 17.73
C SER A 119 -13.41 -29.92 17.79
N VAL A 120 -12.39 -29.89 18.64
CA VAL A 120 -11.50 -28.75 18.85
C VAL A 120 -10.09 -29.18 18.49
N LYS A 121 -9.48 -28.47 17.55
CA LYS A 121 -8.11 -28.66 17.09
C LYS A 121 -7.27 -27.46 17.53
N ILE A 122 -6.21 -27.73 18.27
CA ILE A 122 -5.26 -26.74 18.77
C ILE A 122 -4.00 -26.80 17.92
N ILE A 123 -3.55 -25.64 17.44
CA ILE A 123 -2.28 -25.48 16.71
C ILE A 123 -1.37 -24.55 17.52
N ARG A 124 -0.09 -24.91 17.60
CA ARG A 124 0.94 -24.22 18.40
C ARG A 124 2.03 -23.59 17.54
N SER A 125 2.73 -22.62 18.12
CA SER A 125 3.99 -22.08 17.62
C SER A 125 5.05 -22.21 18.72
N ASP A 126 6.24 -22.69 18.37
CA ASP A 126 7.46 -22.56 19.19
C ASP A 126 8.22 -21.26 18.90
N ASP A 127 7.70 -20.42 17.99
CA ASP A 127 8.31 -19.21 17.49
C ASP A 127 7.59 -17.95 17.99
N LEU A 128 8.34 -17.01 18.59
CA LEU A 128 7.89 -15.63 18.86
C LEU A 128 7.93 -14.76 17.61
N ARG A 129 8.50 -15.25 16.49
CA ARG A 129 8.52 -14.60 15.17
C ARG A 129 7.48 -15.20 14.22
N GLY A 130 6.21 -15.14 14.63
CA GLY A 130 5.06 -15.29 13.72
C GLY A 130 4.49 -13.92 13.33
N PRO A 131 3.82 -13.80 12.16
CA PRO A 131 3.43 -12.52 11.58
C PRO A 131 2.44 -11.76 12.46
N SER A 132 2.64 -10.44 12.57
CA SER A 132 1.63 -9.51 13.08
C SER A 132 0.38 -9.60 12.19
N PRO A 133 -0.84 -9.71 12.73
CA PRO A 133 -2.04 -9.85 11.92
C PRO A 133 -2.34 -8.51 11.23
N THR A 134 -2.21 -8.49 9.91
CA THR A 134 -2.96 -7.57 9.05
C THR A 134 -3.62 -8.41 7.96
N ILE A 135 -4.61 -9.21 8.32
CA ILE A 135 -5.54 -9.81 7.35
C ILE A 135 -6.94 -9.79 7.97
N GLY A 136 -7.71 -8.78 7.60
CA GLY A 136 -9.16 -8.76 7.69
C GLY A 136 -9.73 -8.83 6.27
N THR A 137 -10.49 -9.90 5.99
CA THR A 137 -11.51 -10.00 4.93
C THR A 137 -11.10 -9.72 3.48
N LEU A 138 -10.60 -10.76 2.80
CA LEU A 138 -10.88 -11.00 1.37
C LEU A 138 -11.76 -12.25 1.28
N SER A 139 -13.07 -12.06 1.45
CA SER A 139 -14.07 -13.04 1.03
C SER A 139 -15.17 -12.32 0.26
N LYS A 140 -15.08 -12.37 -1.07
CA LYS A 140 -16.17 -12.65 -2.01
C LYS A 140 -15.72 -12.38 -3.45
N SER A 141 -15.32 -13.43 -4.15
CA SER A 141 -15.77 -13.78 -5.51
C SER A 141 -14.91 -14.92 -6.07
N THR A 142 -14.88 -16.05 -5.36
CA THR A 142 -14.57 -17.34 -5.98
C THR A 142 -15.89 -18.07 -6.18
N GLU A 143 -16.60 -17.72 -7.24
CA GLU A 143 -17.43 -18.73 -7.91
C GLU A 143 -16.50 -19.69 -8.70
N PRO A 144 -16.89 -20.95 -8.87
CA PRO A 144 -15.95 -22.00 -9.22
C PRO A 144 -15.49 -21.91 -10.68
N MET A 145 -14.17 -21.77 -10.86
CA MET A 145 -13.40 -21.95 -12.12
C MET A 145 -13.57 -23.33 -12.79
N THR A 146 -14.54 -24.14 -12.36
CA THR A 146 -14.85 -25.46 -12.95
C THR A 146 -15.69 -25.35 -14.22
N LEU A 147 -16.41 -24.23 -14.44
CA LEU A 147 -17.25 -24.06 -15.64
C LEU A 147 -16.54 -23.44 -16.86
N MET A 148 -15.36 -22.83 -16.70
CA MET A 148 -14.58 -22.28 -17.83
C MET A 148 -13.67 -23.31 -18.51
N VAL A 149 -13.29 -24.38 -17.79
CA VAL A 149 -12.43 -25.45 -18.32
C VAL A 149 -13.14 -26.28 -19.39
N ALA A 150 -14.46 -26.34 -19.38
CA ALA A 150 -15.24 -27.04 -20.40
C ALA A 150 -15.30 -26.31 -21.75
N LYS A 151 -15.01 -24.99 -21.81
CA LYS A 151 -15.11 -24.20 -23.05
C LYS A 151 -13.77 -23.89 -23.73
N VAL A 152 -12.66 -24.07 -23.02
CA VAL A 152 -11.31 -23.93 -23.60
C VAL A 152 -10.82 -25.27 -24.19
N GLY A 153 -11.43 -26.40 -23.81
CA GLY A 153 -11.14 -27.72 -24.37
C GLY A 153 -11.68 -27.99 -25.78
N GLU A 154 -12.50 -27.10 -26.35
CA GLU A 154 -13.13 -27.30 -27.67
C GLU A 154 -12.48 -26.52 -28.83
N MET A 155 -11.45 -25.69 -28.59
CA MET A 155 -10.68 -25.07 -29.68
C MET A 155 -9.44 -25.90 -30.01
N GLY A 156 -9.67 -27.14 -30.46
CA GLY A 156 -8.68 -27.93 -31.17
C GLY A 156 -8.71 -27.60 -32.66
N LEU A 157 -7.52 -27.31 -33.21
CA LEU A 157 -7.11 -27.49 -34.61
C LEU A 157 -7.88 -26.71 -35.69
N ALA A 158 -7.48 -25.45 -35.88
CA ALA A 158 -7.47 -24.83 -37.20
C ALA A 158 -6.01 -24.47 -37.54
N THR A 159 -5.41 -25.28 -38.41
CA THR A 159 -4.10 -25.04 -39.02
C THR A 159 -4.13 -23.75 -39.85
N GLN A 160 -3.60 -22.66 -39.30
CA GLN A 160 -3.06 -21.54 -40.09
C GLN A 160 -1.54 -21.68 -40.18
N ALA A 161 -1.01 -21.54 -41.39
CA ALA A 161 0.39 -21.72 -41.73
C ALA A 161 1.28 -20.81 -40.88
N VAL A 162 2.01 -21.41 -39.94
CA VAL A 162 3.04 -20.73 -39.15
C VAL A 162 4.29 -20.64 -40.01
N ASP A 163 4.70 -19.40 -40.29
CA ASP A 163 5.99 -19.07 -40.87
C ASP A 163 7.10 -19.65 -39.98
N ARG A 164 7.78 -20.71 -40.46
CA ARG A 164 8.79 -21.42 -39.67
C ARG A 164 10.12 -20.67 -39.76
N LYS A 165 10.43 -19.90 -38.71
CA LYS A 165 11.73 -19.25 -38.51
C LYS A 165 12.89 -20.23 -38.67
N ARG A 166 13.99 -19.81 -39.32
CA ARG A 166 15.13 -20.69 -39.64
C ARG A 166 16.44 -20.03 -39.20
N TYR A 167 17.26 -20.78 -38.48
CA TYR A 167 18.47 -20.28 -37.82
C TYR A 167 19.73 -20.90 -38.43
N ILE A 168 20.80 -20.11 -38.58
CA ILE A 168 22.15 -20.66 -38.76
C ILE A 168 22.62 -21.21 -37.40
N GLN A 169 22.86 -22.52 -37.33
CA GLN A 169 23.19 -23.25 -36.10
C GLN A 169 24.70 -23.51 -35.95
N LYS A 170 25.39 -23.78 -37.06
CA LYS A 170 26.81 -24.17 -37.04
C LYS A 170 27.53 -23.74 -38.31
N LEU A 171 28.78 -23.34 -38.17
CA LEU A 171 29.72 -23.05 -39.25
C LEU A 171 30.95 -23.94 -39.11
N GLU A 172 31.35 -24.64 -40.17
CA GLU A 172 32.58 -25.43 -40.24
C GLU A 172 33.45 -24.96 -41.39
N VAL A 173 34.76 -24.87 -41.18
CA VAL A 173 35.73 -24.48 -42.21
C VAL A 173 36.60 -25.67 -42.58
N SER A 174 36.70 -25.94 -43.88
CA SER A 174 37.52 -27.00 -44.48
C SER A 174 38.42 -26.41 -45.57
N ASP A 175 39.40 -27.20 -46.03
CA ASP A 175 40.31 -26.84 -47.13
C ASP A 175 41.08 -25.52 -46.92
N LEU A 176 41.43 -25.22 -45.67
CA LEU A 176 42.14 -24.00 -45.32
C LEU A 176 43.54 -23.98 -45.96
N GLN A 177 43.81 -22.94 -46.76
CA GLN A 177 45.10 -22.76 -47.44
C GLN A 177 46.28 -22.81 -46.45
N THR A 178 47.38 -23.45 -46.85
CA THR A 178 48.58 -23.69 -46.01
C THR A 178 49.21 -22.41 -45.45
N SER A 179 49.14 -21.29 -46.18
CA SER A 179 49.61 -19.97 -45.74
C SER A 179 48.83 -19.39 -44.55
N ILE A 180 47.60 -19.87 -44.31
CA ILE A 180 46.73 -19.44 -43.20
C ILE A 180 46.82 -20.42 -42.03
N ARG A 181 47.12 -21.70 -42.29
CA ARG A 181 47.37 -22.70 -41.25
C ARG A 181 48.52 -22.33 -40.30
N ASN A 182 49.50 -21.56 -40.78
CA ASN A 182 50.65 -21.11 -39.98
C ASN A 182 50.37 -19.87 -39.11
N ARG A 183 49.11 -19.39 -39.04
CA ARG A 183 48.73 -18.21 -38.23
C ARG A 183 48.22 -18.61 -36.84
N THR A 184 48.36 -17.71 -35.87
CA THR A 184 48.03 -17.98 -34.45
C THR A 184 46.54 -18.22 -34.19
N GLY A 185 45.64 -17.69 -35.00
CA GLY A 185 44.21 -18.00 -34.92
C GLY A 185 43.39 -17.30 -36.00
N ILE A 186 42.14 -17.75 -36.17
CA ILE A 186 41.21 -17.26 -37.20
C ILE A 186 39.80 -17.03 -36.63
N TYR A 187 39.01 -16.16 -37.27
CA TYR A 187 37.58 -15.97 -36.93
C TYR A 187 36.77 -15.61 -38.19
N LEU A 188 35.46 -15.83 -38.12
CA LEU A 188 34.50 -15.51 -39.17
C LEU A 188 33.63 -14.31 -38.80
N LYS A 189 33.16 -13.60 -39.81
CA LYS A 189 32.06 -12.64 -39.70
C LYS A 189 30.95 -13.00 -40.66
N VAL A 190 29.71 -12.89 -40.19
CA VAL A 190 28.48 -12.99 -40.99
C VAL A 190 27.83 -11.61 -41.01
N ILE A 191 27.69 -11.03 -42.20
CA ILE A 191 27.33 -9.63 -42.39
C ILE A 191 26.11 -9.56 -43.32
N GLY A 192 25.10 -8.82 -42.89
CA GLY A 192 23.96 -8.36 -43.68
C GLY A 192 23.72 -6.86 -43.42
N ARG A 193 22.64 -6.32 -43.98
CA ARG A 193 22.33 -4.87 -43.90
C ARG A 193 22.21 -4.36 -42.46
N ASN A 194 21.56 -5.14 -41.58
CA ASN A 194 21.34 -4.82 -40.17
C ASN A 194 21.97 -5.82 -39.19
N VAL A 195 22.65 -6.87 -39.69
CA VAL A 195 23.25 -7.95 -38.88
C VAL A 195 24.76 -7.97 -39.10
N ASN A 196 25.54 -7.95 -38.03
CA ASN A 196 27.00 -8.09 -38.09
C ASN A 196 27.48 -8.97 -36.94
N HIS A 197 27.54 -10.27 -37.20
CA HIS A 197 27.92 -11.26 -36.21
C HIS A 197 29.39 -11.66 -36.39
N LYS A 198 30.17 -11.68 -35.32
CA LYS A 198 31.59 -12.06 -35.32
C LYS A 198 31.80 -13.27 -34.42
N THR A 199 32.38 -14.35 -34.95
CA THR A 199 32.66 -15.55 -34.17
C THR A 199 33.88 -15.37 -33.24
N PRO A 200 34.00 -16.18 -32.17
CA PRO A 200 35.20 -16.27 -31.36
C PRO A 200 36.44 -16.69 -32.17
N VAL A 201 37.62 -16.27 -31.74
CA VAL A 201 38.88 -16.64 -32.39
C VAL A 201 39.19 -18.11 -32.11
N PHE A 202 39.27 -18.93 -33.16
CA PHE A 202 39.75 -20.30 -33.11
C PHE A 202 41.28 -20.31 -33.16
N GLN A 203 41.92 -20.86 -32.12
CA GLN A 203 43.38 -21.05 -32.09
C GLN A 203 43.75 -22.27 -32.92
N MET A 204 44.72 -22.13 -33.82
CA MET A 204 45.15 -23.24 -34.68
C MET A 204 46.03 -24.23 -33.89
N SER A 205 45.47 -25.38 -33.50
CA SER A 205 46.21 -26.53 -32.95
C SER A 205 46.36 -27.65 -33.99
N SER A 206 47.40 -28.49 -33.88
CA SER A 206 47.72 -29.48 -34.93
C SER A 206 46.59 -30.51 -35.09
N GLY A 207 45.86 -30.44 -36.21
CA GLY A 207 44.87 -31.45 -36.64
C GLY A 207 43.40 -31.12 -36.39
N SER A 208 43.05 -29.96 -35.84
CA SER A 208 41.66 -29.59 -35.54
C SER A 208 41.01 -28.73 -36.65
N THR A 209 39.78 -29.09 -37.02
CA THR A 209 38.98 -28.37 -38.03
C THR A 209 38.22 -27.22 -37.36
N PRO A 210 38.35 -25.96 -37.83
CA PRO A 210 37.65 -24.83 -37.22
C PRO A 210 36.14 -24.98 -37.34
N SER A 211 35.44 -24.94 -36.21
CA SER A 211 33.97 -24.97 -36.17
C SER A 211 33.41 -24.06 -35.07
N TRP A 212 32.24 -23.48 -35.32
CA TRP A 212 31.54 -22.60 -34.38
C TRP A 212 30.05 -22.93 -34.36
N SER A 213 29.49 -23.12 -33.17
CA SER A 213 28.03 -23.12 -32.99
C SER A 213 27.56 -21.68 -32.80
N ILE A 214 26.59 -21.26 -33.60
CA ILE A 214 26.05 -19.88 -33.60
C ILE A 214 24.52 -19.94 -33.69
N SER A 215 23.86 -18.81 -33.45
CA SER A 215 22.41 -18.67 -33.62
C SER A 215 22.15 -17.34 -34.29
N ILE A 216 21.91 -17.36 -35.59
CA ILE A 216 21.53 -16.18 -36.36
C ILE A 216 20.16 -16.47 -37.00
N ASP A 217 19.15 -15.68 -36.66
CA ASP A 217 17.84 -15.76 -37.30
C ASP A 217 18.00 -15.28 -38.74
N LEU A 218 17.65 -16.12 -39.71
CA LEU A 218 17.71 -15.69 -41.09
C LEU A 218 16.69 -14.58 -41.35
N ASP A 219 15.57 -14.52 -40.62
CA ASP A 219 14.51 -13.53 -40.84
C ASP A 219 14.92 -12.09 -40.45
N ASP A 220 16.04 -11.94 -39.74
CA ASP A 220 16.69 -10.65 -39.51
C ASP A 220 17.30 -10.04 -40.79
N PHE A 221 17.38 -10.82 -41.88
CA PHE A 221 17.86 -10.38 -43.19
C PHE A 221 16.69 -10.15 -44.15
N GLU A 222 16.67 -9.01 -44.85
CA GLU A 222 15.66 -8.71 -45.89
C GLU A 222 15.63 -9.82 -46.95
N GLU A 223 14.45 -10.17 -47.49
CA GLU A 223 14.29 -11.27 -48.47
C GLU A 223 15.19 -11.14 -49.70
N SER A 224 15.52 -9.92 -50.12
CA SER A 224 16.40 -9.62 -51.26
C SER A 224 17.88 -9.44 -50.91
N SER A 225 18.30 -9.73 -49.66
CA SER A 225 19.65 -9.42 -49.20
C SER A 225 20.65 -10.57 -49.42
N LEU A 226 21.87 -10.20 -49.81
CA LEU A 226 23.03 -11.10 -49.83
C LEU A 226 23.62 -11.18 -48.41
N VAL A 227 23.81 -12.41 -47.92
CA VAL A 227 24.48 -12.68 -46.65
C VAL A 227 25.97 -12.89 -46.95
N LYS A 228 26.81 -12.01 -46.41
CA LYS A 228 28.24 -12.03 -46.64
C LYS A 228 28.98 -12.75 -45.51
N PHE A 229 29.83 -13.70 -45.88
CA PHE A 229 30.72 -14.42 -44.96
C PHE A 229 32.16 -13.99 -45.21
N GLU A 230 32.86 -13.54 -44.17
CA GLU A 230 34.26 -13.07 -44.26
C GLU A 230 35.15 -13.77 -43.23
N ILE A 231 36.32 -14.24 -43.64
CA ILE A 231 37.30 -14.86 -42.74
C ILE A 231 38.51 -13.94 -42.47
N TYR A 232 38.97 -13.91 -41.23
CA TYR A 232 40.04 -13.02 -40.77
C TYR A 232 41.10 -13.75 -39.94
N ALA A 233 42.34 -13.27 -40.01
CA ALA A 233 43.41 -13.70 -39.11
C ALA A 233 43.48 -12.87 -37.81
N HIS A 234 43.76 -13.56 -36.71
CA HIS A 234 44.07 -13.00 -35.41
C HIS A 234 45.54 -12.50 -35.32
N GLY A 235 45.82 -11.52 -34.46
CA GLY A 235 47.10 -10.80 -34.40
C GLY A 235 47.05 -9.63 -33.42
N LYS A 236 48.20 -9.16 -32.91
CA LYS A 236 48.30 -8.26 -31.74
C LYS A 236 48.31 -6.74 -32.01
N THR A 237 48.24 -6.28 -33.26
CA THR A 237 48.34 -4.83 -33.61
C THR A 237 47.01 -4.18 -34.04
N LEU A 238 46.86 -2.90 -33.67
CA LEU A 238 45.68 -2.02 -33.76
C LEU A 238 45.47 -1.39 -35.16
N VAL A 239 45.70 -2.13 -36.25
CA VAL A 239 45.43 -1.67 -37.63
C VAL A 239 44.18 -2.35 -38.18
N ARG A 240 43.35 -1.60 -38.93
CA ARG A 240 42.12 -2.07 -39.60
C ARG A 240 42.47 -3.22 -40.57
N ARG A 241 42.07 -4.46 -40.26
CA ARG A 241 42.42 -5.65 -41.06
C ARG A 241 41.42 -5.86 -42.20
N LYS A 242 41.95 -6.20 -43.38
CA LYS A 242 41.17 -6.70 -44.52
C LYS A 242 40.80 -8.18 -44.33
N PRO A 243 39.66 -8.65 -44.88
CA PRO A 243 39.30 -10.06 -44.86
C PRO A 243 40.25 -10.89 -45.74
N LEU A 244 40.63 -12.07 -45.27
CA LEU A 244 41.47 -13.02 -46.02
C LEU A 244 40.70 -13.64 -47.19
N GLY A 245 39.40 -13.87 -47.00
CA GLY A 245 38.49 -14.30 -48.05
C GLY A 245 37.05 -13.95 -47.73
N CYS A 246 36.22 -13.86 -48.76
CA CYS A 246 34.80 -13.57 -48.63
C CYS A 246 33.95 -14.36 -49.62
N VAL A 247 32.68 -14.57 -49.27
CA VAL A 247 31.63 -15.07 -50.16
C VAL A 247 30.30 -14.40 -49.81
N GLU A 248 29.47 -14.15 -50.82
CA GLU A 248 28.12 -13.59 -50.65
C GLU A 248 27.11 -14.61 -51.17
N ILE A 249 26.12 -14.95 -50.34
CA ILE A 249 25.12 -15.97 -50.64
C ILE A 249 23.72 -15.34 -50.51
N PRO A 250 22.83 -15.48 -51.51
CA PRO A 250 21.45 -15.04 -51.39
C PRO A 250 20.73 -15.71 -50.21
N ARG A 251 19.93 -14.93 -49.45
CA ARG A 251 19.10 -15.48 -48.36
C ARG A 251 18.18 -16.61 -48.82
N SER A 252 17.61 -16.52 -50.03
CA SER A 252 16.78 -17.56 -50.64
C SER A 252 17.47 -18.92 -50.68
N ASP A 253 18.77 -18.93 -50.98
CA ASP A 253 19.54 -20.14 -51.17
C ASP A 253 19.86 -20.79 -49.82
N LEU A 254 20.10 -19.96 -48.79
CA LEU A 254 20.27 -20.41 -47.40
C LEU A 254 18.98 -20.99 -46.81
N LEU A 255 17.81 -20.51 -47.26
CA LEU A 255 16.50 -21.06 -46.85
C LEU A 255 16.14 -22.35 -47.61
N SER A 256 16.83 -22.70 -48.68
CA SER A 256 16.44 -23.85 -49.51
C SER A 256 16.94 -25.20 -48.98
N SER A 257 17.97 -25.21 -48.11
CA SER A 257 18.66 -26.43 -47.68
C SER A 257 18.90 -26.51 -46.16
N THR A 258 19.07 -27.70 -45.61
CA THR A 258 19.47 -27.92 -44.21
C THR A 258 20.97 -27.73 -43.99
N GLU A 259 21.75 -27.78 -45.07
CA GLU A 259 23.19 -27.50 -45.10
C GLU A 259 23.57 -26.78 -46.41
N THR A 260 24.48 -25.82 -46.35
CA THR A 260 25.01 -25.11 -47.53
C THR A 260 26.52 -25.02 -47.47
N ALA A 261 27.19 -25.43 -48.54
CA ALA A 261 28.64 -25.32 -48.68
C ALA A 261 29.00 -24.17 -49.63
N ALA A 262 30.00 -23.37 -49.28
CA ALA A 262 30.47 -22.26 -50.10
C ALA A 262 31.98 -22.07 -49.99
N SER A 263 32.63 -21.66 -51.08
CA SER A 263 34.06 -21.38 -51.10
C SER A 263 34.32 -19.90 -50.89
N LEU A 264 35.12 -19.55 -49.88
CA LEU A 264 35.59 -18.18 -49.66
C LEU A 264 36.75 -17.89 -50.59
N ILE A 265 36.62 -16.83 -51.37
CA ILE A 265 37.60 -16.43 -52.37
C ILE A 265 38.47 -15.31 -51.80
N ASN A 266 39.77 -15.30 -52.12
CA ASN A 266 40.71 -14.30 -51.67
C ASN A 266 40.30 -12.89 -52.14
N SER A 267 40.19 -11.95 -51.20
CA SER A 267 39.73 -10.58 -51.47
C SER A 267 40.70 -9.77 -52.36
N GLU A 268 41.96 -10.19 -52.47
CA GLU A 268 42.99 -9.55 -53.29
C GLU A 268 43.32 -10.35 -54.58
N SER A 269 42.79 -11.57 -54.73
CA SER A 269 43.03 -12.42 -55.91
C SER A 269 41.85 -13.37 -56.14
N PRO A 270 40.84 -12.98 -56.95
CA PRO A 270 39.58 -13.72 -57.08
C PRO A 270 39.68 -15.11 -57.72
N ALA A 271 40.86 -15.50 -58.24
CA ALA A 271 41.12 -16.84 -58.77
C ALA A 271 41.58 -17.86 -57.70
N VAL A 272 41.74 -17.44 -56.43
CA VAL A 272 42.30 -18.28 -55.36
C VAL A 272 41.27 -18.51 -54.26
N THR A 273 40.87 -19.76 -54.06
CA THR A 273 40.05 -20.19 -52.92
C THR A 273 40.89 -20.25 -51.64
N VAL A 274 40.37 -19.61 -50.60
CA VAL A 274 41.02 -19.46 -49.29
C VAL A 274 40.65 -20.64 -48.37
N CYS A 275 39.36 -20.97 -48.35
CA CYS A 275 38.80 -22.10 -47.61
C CYS A 275 37.35 -22.37 -48.05
N SER A 276 36.83 -23.54 -47.71
CA SER A 276 35.42 -23.90 -47.89
C SER A 276 34.68 -23.82 -46.56
N ILE A 277 33.54 -23.13 -46.50
CA ILE A 277 32.64 -23.14 -45.34
C ILE A 277 31.47 -24.08 -45.58
N ARG A 278 31.05 -24.78 -44.52
CA ARG A 278 29.77 -25.47 -44.42
C ARG A 278 28.91 -24.80 -43.36
N ILE A 279 27.65 -24.53 -43.72
CA ILE A 279 26.67 -23.78 -42.94
C ILE A 279 25.51 -24.73 -42.66
N PHE A 280 25.21 -24.95 -41.39
CA PHE A 280 24.11 -25.83 -40.97
C PHE A 280 22.95 -25.01 -40.42
N PHE A 281 21.71 -25.42 -40.72
CA PHE A 281 20.50 -24.70 -40.34
C PHE A 281 19.55 -25.55 -39.49
N SER A 282 18.82 -24.91 -38.57
CA SER A 282 17.76 -25.54 -37.78
C SER A 282 16.46 -24.71 -37.84
N GLY A 283 15.33 -25.40 -37.78
CA GLY A 283 13.98 -24.80 -37.74
C GLY A 283 13.41 -24.64 -36.31
N ASP A 284 14.17 -25.02 -35.27
CA ASP A 284 13.75 -24.89 -33.87
C ASP A 284 14.85 -24.19 -33.06
N SER A 285 14.55 -22.99 -32.56
CA SER A 285 15.46 -22.20 -31.73
C SER A 285 15.86 -22.92 -30.43
N ARG A 286 15.06 -23.88 -29.96
CA ARG A 286 15.32 -24.70 -28.76
C ARG A 286 16.39 -25.77 -29.01
N GLU A 287 16.44 -26.35 -30.21
CA GLU A 287 17.47 -27.33 -30.59
C GLU A 287 18.84 -26.67 -30.77
N VAL A 288 18.86 -25.46 -31.36
CA VAL A 288 20.07 -24.63 -31.49
C VAL A 288 20.66 -24.30 -30.11
N ALA A 289 19.80 -23.87 -29.18
CA ALA A 289 20.19 -23.61 -27.79
C ALA A 289 20.67 -24.87 -27.05
N GLY A 290 20.09 -26.05 -27.33
CA GLY A 290 20.49 -27.32 -26.74
C GLY A 290 21.88 -27.80 -27.16
N GLU A 291 22.23 -27.67 -28.44
CA GLU A 291 23.56 -28.00 -28.99
C GLU A 291 24.65 -27.05 -28.50
N LEU A 292 24.36 -25.74 -28.43
CA LEU A 292 25.26 -24.74 -27.85
C LEU A 292 25.57 -25.02 -26.37
N VAL A 293 24.64 -25.63 -25.63
CA VAL A 293 24.80 -25.99 -24.22
C VAL A 293 25.58 -27.30 -24.02
N LYS A 294 25.45 -28.28 -24.92
CA LYS A 294 26.29 -29.49 -24.92
C LYS A 294 27.78 -29.16 -25.15
N ALA A 295 28.07 -28.12 -25.92
CA ALA A 295 29.44 -27.64 -26.10
C ALA A 295 30.04 -27.00 -24.82
N ILE A 296 29.20 -26.54 -23.89
CA ILE A 296 29.59 -25.85 -22.64
C ILE A 296 29.92 -26.84 -21.51
N THR A 297 29.49 -28.10 -21.58
CA THR A 297 29.76 -29.11 -20.54
C THR A 297 31.22 -29.63 -20.50
N LYS A 298 32.16 -29.01 -21.22
CA LYS A 298 33.61 -29.21 -21.03
C LYS A 298 34.18 -28.05 -20.20
N PRO A 299 34.64 -28.28 -18.95
CA PRO A 299 34.90 -27.21 -17.98
C PRO A 299 36.10 -26.30 -18.28
N ASP A 300 36.98 -26.68 -19.21
CA ASP A 300 38.22 -25.96 -19.44
C ASP A 300 38.18 -25.25 -20.80
N GLU A 301 37.62 -24.03 -20.81
CA GLU A 301 38.19 -22.84 -21.48
C GLU A 301 37.15 -21.71 -21.72
N HIS A 302 37.42 -20.57 -21.09
CA HIS A 302 37.07 -19.18 -21.45
C HIS A 302 35.71 -18.57 -21.05
N ALA A 303 35.82 -17.42 -20.36
CA ALA A 303 34.80 -16.38 -20.14
C ALA A 303 34.06 -15.89 -21.42
N ASN A 304 34.60 -16.18 -22.61
CA ASN A 304 33.94 -15.89 -23.89
C ASN A 304 32.74 -16.80 -24.18
N ALA A 305 32.70 -18.04 -23.67
CA ALA A 305 31.56 -18.93 -23.83
C ALA A 305 30.33 -18.43 -23.04
N ILE A 306 30.56 -17.86 -21.85
CA ILE A 306 29.53 -17.24 -21.01
C ILE A 306 28.95 -16.00 -21.69
N LEU A 307 29.78 -15.15 -22.31
CA LEU A 307 29.32 -14.00 -23.11
C LEU A 307 28.42 -14.41 -24.29
N THR A 308 28.64 -15.60 -24.87
CA THR A 308 27.85 -16.13 -26.00
C THR A 308 26.46 -16.61 -25.54
N VAL A 309 26.35 -17.20 -24.34
CA VAL A 309 25.05 -17.54 -23.71
C VAL A 309 24.28 -16.29 -23.32
N LEU A 310 24.99 -15.28 -22.81
CA LEU A 310 24.41 -13.99 -22.39
C LEU A 310 23.87 -13.15 -23.56
N ASP A 311 24.32 -13.38 -24.79
CA ASP A 311 23.79 -12.71 -25.99
C ASP A 311 22.48 -13.36 -26.53
N SER A 312 22.00 -14.45 -25.92
CA SER A 312 20.78 -15.16 -26.32
C SER A 312 19.59 -14.98 -25.34
N LEU A 313 19.33 -13.73 -24.94
CA LEU A 313 18.24 -13.36 -24.01
C LEU A 313 16.83 -13.36 -24.63
N GLU A 314 16.69 -13.46 -25.95
CA GLU A 314 15.39 -13.39 -26.64
C GLU A 314 14.40 -14.54 -26.29
N PRO A 315 14.83 -15.81 -26.10
CA PRO A 315 13.96 -16.88 -25.63
C PRO A 315 13.48 -16.71 -24.18
N LEU A 316 14.25 -16.01 -23.33
CA LEU A 316 13.87 -15.68 -21.95
C LEU A 316 12.73 -14.66 -21.91
N LYS A 317 12.76 -13.69 -22.83
CA LYS A 317 11.72 -12.66 -22.98
C LYS A 317 10.35 -13.25 -23.28
N VAL A 318 10.26 -14.23 -24.18
CA VAL A 318 9.00 -14.94 -24.54
C VAL A 318 8.37 -15.65 -23.34
N VAL A 319 9.18 -16.26 -22.49
CA VAL A 319 8.71 -16.99 -21.30
C VAL A 319 8.25 -16.01 -20.22
N ILE A 320 8.95 -14.90 -20.10
CA ILE A 320 8.64 -13.84 -19.15
C ILE A 320 7.38 -13.09 -19.56
N ASP A 321 7.16 -12.88 -20.86
CA ASP A 321 5.91 -12.34 -21.37
C ASP A 321 4.73 -13.28 -21.03
N MET A 322 4.91 -14.60 -21.16
CA MET A 322 3.92 -15.61 -20.71
C MET A 322 3.70 -15.62 -19.19
N LEU A 323 4.75 -15.46 -18.37
CA LEU A 323 4.63 -15.44 -16.90
C LEU A 323 4.14 -14.08 -16.37
N ALA A 324 4.34 -13.00 -17.13
CA ALA A 324 3.85 -11.66 -16.82
C ALA A 324 2.31 -11.54 -16.95
N GLU A 325 1.69 -12.39 -17.79
CA GLU A 325 0.22 -12.53 -17.83
C GLU A 325 -0.35 -13.07 -16.51
N VAL A 326 0.45 -13.82 -15.75
CA VAL A 326 0.06 -14.46 -14.49
C VAL A 326 0.48 -13.60 -13.28
N HIS A 327 1.65 -12.95 -13.31
CA HIS A 327 2.11 -12.10 -12.20
C HIS A 327 2.96 -10.89 -12.63
N PRO A 328 2.61 -9.65 -12.22
CA PRO A 328 3.35 -8.43 -12.59
C PRO A 328 4.84 -8.43 -12.18
N ALA A 329 5.20 -9.11 -11.08
CA ALA A 329 6.59 -9.17 -10.61
C ALA A 329 7.54 -9.88 -11.60
N ALA A 330 7.03 -10.72 -12.50
CA ALA A 330 7.85 -11.36 -13.54
C ALA A 330 8.46 -10.32 -14.50
N LYS A 331 7.64 -9.33 -14.92
CA LYS A 331 8.07 -8.25 -15.82
C LYS A 331 9.07 -7.31 -15.11
N ILE A 332 8.85 -7.04 -13.83
CA ILE A 332 9.74 -6.24 -12.98
C ILE A 332 11.09 -6.95 -12.82
N ALA A 333 11.09 -8.22 -12.40
CA ALA A 333 12.30 -9.03 -12.23
C ALA A 333 13.12 -9.09 -13.54
N PHE A 334 12.47 -9.28 -14.69
CA PHE A 334 13.16 -9.34 -15.98
C PHE A 334 13.80 -8.03 -16.44
N ASN A 335 13.08 -6.91 -16.27
CA ASN A 335 13.63 -5.60 -16.59
C ASN A 335 14.90 -5.35 -15.77
N ILE A 336 14.88 -5.76 -14.50
CA ILE A 336 16.03 -5.63 -13.62
C ILE A 336 17.19 -6.57 -14.03
N VAL A 337 16.91 -7.83 -14.39
CA VAL A 337 17.91 -8.77 -14.94
C VAL A 337 18.56 -8.16 -16.18
N SER A 338 17.77 -7.61 -17.11
CA SER A 338 18.23 -6.99 -18.34
C SER A 338 19.12 -5.77 -18.08
N ILE A 339 18.83 -4.98 -17.04
CA ILE A 339 19.68 -3.86 -16.60
C ILE A 339 21.02 -4.38 -16.06
N GLY A 340 21.00 -5.40 -15.18
CA GLY A 340 22.22 -6.03 -14.66
C GLY A 340 23.13 -6.57 -15.77
N TYR A 341 22.55 -7.20 -16.80
CA TYR A 341 23.25 -7.64 -18.00
C TYR A 341 23.93 -6.47 -18.73
N ASN A 342 23.20 -5.39 -18.99
CA ASN A 342 23.74 -4.22 -19.68
C ASN A 342 24.90 -3.58 -18.92
N VAL A 343 24.87 -3.61 -17.58
CA VAL A 343 25.95 -3.13 -16.73
C VAL A 343 27.19 -4.02 -16.85
N LEU A 344 27.04 -5.34 -16.77
CA LEU A 344 28.15 -6.30 -16.91
C LEU A 344 28.76 -6.26 -18.33
N LYS A 345 27.92 -6.19 -19.36
CA LYS A 345 28.33 -6.08 -20.78
C LYS A 345 29.15 -4.81 -21.04
N LYS A 346 28.74 -3.68 -20.47
CA LYS A 346 29.40 -2.38 -20.68
C LYS A 346 30.74 -2.27 -19.95
N ARG A 347 30.94 -2.98 -18.83
CA ARG A 347 32.11 -2.80 -17.95
C ARG A 347 33.25 -3.81 -18.12
N LYS A 348 33.09 -4.89 -18.92
CA LYS A 348 34.08 -5.99 -19.02
C LYS A 348 34.53 -6.47 -17.63
N ASP A 349 33.58 -6.72 -16.73
CA ASP A 349 33.91 -7.20 -15.39
C ASP A 349 34.52 -8.61 -15.46
N GLU A 350 35.74 -8.78 -14.94
CA GLU A 350 36.52 -10.04 -14.95
C GLU A 350 36.27 -10.92 -13.70
N ASN A 351 35.35 -10.53 -12.80
CA ASN A 351 35.11 -11.29 -11.57
C ASN A 351 34.25 -12.53 -11.85
N GLN A 352 34.91 -13.68 -11.95
CA GLN A 352 34.32 -14.97 -12.27
C GLN A 352 33.13 -15.34 -11.37
N LEU A 353 33.16 -15.00 -10.07
CA LEU A 353 32.06 -15.31 -9.13
C LEU A 353 30.73 -14.63 -9.51
N VAL A 354 30.78 -13.39 -10.00
CA VAL A 354 29.58 -12.64 -10.40
C VAL A 354 29.06 -13.15 -11.74
N LEU A 355 29.96 -13.55 -12.66
CA LEU A 355 29.61 -14.19 -13.92
C LEU A 355 28.94 -15.56 -13.69
N ASP A 356 29.50 -16.37 -12.79
CA ASP A 356 28.95 -17.67 -12.41
C ASP A 356 27.58 -17.53 -11.74
N LEU A 357 27.41 -16.53 -10.85
CA LEU A 357 26.11 -16.22 -10.24
C LEU A 357 25.04 -15.90 -11.30
N TYR A 358 25.39 -15.04 -12.26
CA TYR A 358 24.48 -14.66 -13.32
C TYR A 358 24.15 -15.85 -14.25
N ALA A 359 25.14 -16.72 -14.53
CA ALA A 359 24.93 -17.95 -15.27
C ALA A 359 23.97 -18.92 -14.54
N THR A 360 24.14 -19.10 -13.22
CA THR A 360 23.25 -19.91 -12.40
C THR A 360 21.81 -19.37 -12.43
N MET A 361 21.63 -18.06 -12.24
CA MET A 361 20.32 -17.41 -12.33
C MET A 361 19.64 -17.68 -13.68
N LEU A 362 20.33 -17.44 -14.81
CA LEU A 362 19.78 -17.69 -16.15
C LEU A 362 19.45 -19.15 -16.41
N SER A 363 20.27 -20.09 -15.90
CA SER A 363 20.01 -21.52 -16.02
C SER A 363 18.73 -21.94 -15.28
N THR A 364 18.47 -21.35 -14.11
CA THR A 364 17.26 -21.61 -13.34
C THR A 364 16.00 -21.10 -14.06
N TYR A 365 16.05 -19.91 -14.66
CA TYR A 365 14.94 -19.41 -15.49
C TYR A 365 14.71 -20.26 -16.74
N ARG A 366 15.78 -20.76 -17.38
CA ARG A 366 15.66 -21.70 -18.50
C ARG A 366 14.94 -22.97 -18.08
N ASP A 367 15.29 -23.54 -16.93
CA ASP A 367 14.60 -24.74 -16.45
C ASP A 367 13.14 -24.46 -16.13
N ALA A 368 12.86 -23.33 -15.46
CA ALA A 368 11.50 -22.86 -15.19
C ALA A 368 10.68 -22.69 -16.48
N SER A 369 11.34 -22.35 -17.59
CA SER A 369 10.71 -22.15 -18.89
C SER A 369 10.36 -23.42 -19.69
N LYS A 370 10.76 -24.60 -19.23
CA LYS A 370 10.47 -25.85 -19.94
C LYS A 370 8.96 -26.14 -19.98
N ASP A 371 8.44 -26.55 -21.12
CA ASP A 371 7.00 -26.80 -21.33
C ASP A 371 6.39 -27.75 -20.27
N GLU A 372 7.14 -28.74 -19.81
CA GLU A 372 6.69 -29.68 -18.76
C GLU A 372 6.47 -28.98 -17.40
N ILE A 373 7.31 -28.00 -17.05
CA ILE A 373 7.22 -27.22 -15.82
C ILE A 373 6.15 -26.15 -15.93
N LEU A 374 6.05 -25.47 -17.09
CA LEU A 374 5.01 -24.49 -17.38
C LEU A 374 3.60 -25.09 -17.32
N ARG A 375 3.42 -26.34 -17.75
CA ARG A 375 2.15 -27.08 -17.60
C ARG A 375 1.73 -27.29 -16.14
N ARG A 376 2.66 -27.17 -15.17
CA ARG A 376 2.40 -27.31 -13.73
C ARG A 376 2.42 -25.97 -12.99
N ARG A 377 2.39 -24.85 -13.72
CA ARG A 377 2.56 -23.49 -13.17
C ARG A 377 1.66 -23.16 -11.98
N ASP A 378 0.40 -23.57 -11.99
CA ASP A 378 -0.55 -23.26 -10.91
C ASP A 378 -0.15 -23.93 -9.58
N ARG A 379 0.48 -25.11 -9.66
CA ARG A 379 1.00 -25.83 -8.48
C ARG A 379 2.37 -25.34 -8.04
N LEU A 380 3.15 -24.81 -8.99
CA LEU A 380 4.50 -24.30 -8.77
C LEU A 380 4.53 -22.79 -8.53
N TYR A 381 3.37 -22.12 -8.48
CA TYR A 381 3.26 -20.68 -8.28
C TYR A 381 4.12 -20.16 -7.12
N PRO A 382 4.16 -20.80 -5.93
CA PRO A 382 5.04 -20.36 -4.83
C PRO A 382 6.55 -20.47 -5.15
N VAL A 383 6.93 -21.39 -6.04
CA VAL A 383 8.32 -21.56 -6.48
C VAL A 383 8.69 -20.48 -7.50
N TYR A 384 7.77 -20.11 -8.40
CA TYR A 384 7.95 -18.98 -9.32
C TYR A 384 8.01 -17.64 -8.57
N GLU A 385 7.17 -17.46 -7.56
CA GLU A 385 7.21 -16.28 -6.69
C GLU A 385 8.57 -16.15 -5.99
N CYS A 386 9.05 -17.22 -5.34
CA CYS A 386 10.39 -17.26 -4.74
C CYS A 386 11.51 -17.01 -5.78
N LEU A 387 11.34 -17.43 -7.03
CA LEU A 387 12.30 -17.20 -8.11
C LEU A 387 12.38 -15.72 -8.50
N PHE A 388 11.24 -15.04 -8.66
CA PHE A 388 11.21 -13.61 -8.97
C PHE A 388 11.79 -12.79 -7.82
N GLU A 389 11.43 -13.14 -6.58
CA GLU A 389 11.98 -12.56 -5.36
C GLU A 389 13.51 -12.67 -5.28
N GLN A 390 14.05 -13.89 -5.42
CA GLN A 390 15.50 -14.15 -5.40
C GLN A 390 16.23 -13.35 -6.49
N THR A 391 15.56 -13.11 -7.62
CA THR A 391 16.10 -12.34 -8.74
C THR A 391 16.18 -10.85 -8.45
N ILE A 392 15.15 -10.29 -7.84
CA ILE A 392 15.14 -8.89 -7.40
C ILE A 392 16.25 -8.69 -6.35
N GLU A 393 16.42 -9.59 -5.38
CA GLU A 393 17.49 -9.51 -4.38
C GLU A 393 18.90 -9.60 -4.99
N CYS A 394 19.11 -10.61 -5.83
CA CYS A 394 20.38 -10.82 -6.50
C CYS A 394 20.77 -9.59 -7.34
N SER A 395 19.79 -8.90 -7.92
CA SER A 395 20.04 -7.71 -8.72
C SER A 395 20.47 -6.49 -7.90
N TYR A 396 19.88 -6.24 -6.73
CA TYR A 396 20.30 -5.16 -5.83
C TYR A 396 21.74 -5.38 -5.37
N PHE A 397 22.11 -6.63 -5.09
CA PHE A 397 23.48 -7.01 -4.76
C PHE A 397 24.46 -6.76 -5.92
N ILE A 398 24.12 -7.20 -7.14
CA ILE A 398 24.96 -7.02 -8.34
C ILE A 398 25.12 -5.54 -8.68
N GLU A 399 24.05 -4.75 -8.60
CA GLU A 399 24.11 -3.31 -8.87
C GLU A 399 24.95 -2.57 -7.82
N GLY A 400 24.80 -2.92 -6.53
CA GLY A 400 25.62 -2.40 -5.45
C GLY A 400 27.11 -2.75 -5.60
N TYR A 401 27.42 -3.97 -6.05
CA TYR A 401 28.78 -4.41 -6.36
C TYR A 401 29.39 -3.64 -7.54
N ALA A 402 28.63 -3.45 -8.62
CA ALA A 402 29.10 -2.79 -9.83
C ALA A 402 29.53 -1.33 -9.60
N LYS A 403 29.08 -0.69 -8.51
CA LYS A 403 29.40 0.71 -8.17
C LYS A 403 30.65 0.90 -7.31
N LYS A 404 31.21 -0.15 -6.70
CA LYS A 404 32.44 -0.05 -5.91
C LYS A 404 33.67 0.03 -6.85
N GLY A 405 34.59 0.98 -6.61
CA GLY A 405 35.88 1.07 -7.31
C GLY A 405 36.82 -0.11 -6.98
N ILE A 406 37.98 -0.21 -7.65
CA ILE A 406 38.93 -1.34 -7.51
C ILE A 406 39.25 -1.64 -6.04
N ILE A 407 39.48 -0.62 -5.22
CA ILE A 407 39.81 -0.76 -3.79
C ILE A 407 38.57 -1.14 -2.95
N GLY A 408 37.38 -0.65 -3.30
CA GLY A 408 36.12 -1.02 -2.64
C GLY A 408 35.63 -2.43 -2.97
N LYS A 409 36.05 -3.00 -4.11
CA LYS A 409 35.81 -4.40 -4.50
C LYS A 409 36.71 -5.37 -3.73
N ILE A 410 37.93 -4.96 -3.37
CA ILE A 410 38.90 -5.77 -2.61
C ILE A 410 38.54 -5.82 -1.10
N LEU A 411 37.89 -4.77 -0.57
CA LEU A 411 37.52 -4.66 0.85
C LEU A 411 36.13 -5.24 1.20
N ALA A 412 35.37 -5.75 0.23
CA ALA A 412 34.07 -6.38 0.48
C ALA A 412 34.25 -7.82 1.00
N SER A 413 34.57 -7.97 2.28
CA SER A 413 34.84 -9.25 2.96
C SER A 413 33.70 -10.28 2.86
N ASN A 414 32.47 -9.85 2.51
CA ASN A 414 31.29 -10.72 2.39
C ASN A 414 30.83 -11.00 0.95
N LEU A 415 31.57 -10.57 -0.09
CA LEU A 415 31.13 -10.72 -1.48
C LEU A 415 31.04 -12.19 -1.93
N SER A 416 32.08 -12.98 -1.64
CA SER A 416 32.12 -14.41 -1.98
C SER A 416 30.97 -15.16 -1.33
N VAL A 417 30.72 -14.87 -0.05
CA VAL A 417 29.68 -15.55 0.74
C VAL A 417 28.29 -15.22 0.18
N LYS A 418 27.97 -13.94 -0.02
CA LYS A 418 26.67 -13.54 -0.58
C LYS A 418 26.46 -14.03 -2.01
N ALA A 419 27.49 -14.00 -2.86
CA ALA A 419 27.39 -14.51 -4.23
C ALA A 419 27.12 -16.02 -4.23
N GLN A 420 27.78 -16.78 -3.35
CA GLN A 420 27.53 -18.21 -3.15
C GLN A 420 26.15 -18.50 -2.55
N ASP A 421 25.67 -17.70 -1.59
CA ASP A 421 24.33 -17.82 -1.03
C ASP A 421 23.24 -17.63 -2.11
N PHE A 422 23.42 -16.64 -2.99
CA PHE A 422 22.51 -16.42 -4.11
C PHE A 422 22.56 -17.58 -5.12
N GLN A 423 23.77 -18.05 -5.48
CA GLN A 423 23.95 -19.22 -6.34
C GLN A 423 23.20 -20.43 -5.76
N GLN A 424 23.46 -20.76 -4.49
CA GLN A 424 22.84 -21.88 -3.79
C GLN A 424 21.30 -21.75 -3.73
N GLY A 425 20.79 -20.54 -3.53
CA GLY A 425 19.36 -20.24 -3.57
C GLY A 425 18.74 -20.52 -4.94
N PHE A 426 19.39 -20.08 -6.03
CA PHE A 426 18.93 -20.37 -7.39
C PHE A 426 19.02 -21.86 -7.74
N GLU A 427 20.03 -22.58 -7.26
CA GLU A 427 20.14 -24.03 -7.46
C GLU A 427 19.07 -24.80 -6.69
N THR A 428 18.74 -24.36 -5.48
CA THR A 428 17.66 -24.95 -4.68
C THR A 428 16.31 -24.72 -5.33
N LEU A 429 16.06 -23.52 -5.88
CA LEU A 429 14.86 -23.23 -6.65
C LEU A 429 14.80 -24.05 -7.94
N ARG A 430 15.93 -24.21 -8.64
CA ARG A 430 16.05 -25.09 -9.81
C ARG A 430 15.69 -26.53 -9.46
N GLY A 431 16.18 -27.04 -8.33
CA GLY A 431 15.81 -28.38 -7.83
C GLY A 431 14.33 -28.50 -7.46
N LYS A 432 13.71 -27.46 -6.87
CA LYS A 432 12.26 -27.44 -6.55
C LYS A 432 11.39 -27.42 -7.80
N LEU A 433 11.79 -26.67 -8.84
CA LEU A 433 11.12 -26.65 -10.14
C LEU A 433 11.14 -28.04 -10.79
N GLN A 434 12.29 -28.73 -10.74
CA GLN A 434 12.46 -30.06 -11.33
C GLN A 434 11.78 -31.18 -10.52
N SER A 435 11.78 -31.10 -9.20
CA SER A 435 11.25 -32.16 -8.31
C SER A 435 9.75 -32.04 -8.03
N GLY A 436 9.13 -30.89 -8.25
CA GLY A 436 7.69 -30.69 -8.04
C GLY A 436 7.23 -30.70 -6.57
N ILE A 437 8.15 -30.71 -5.60
CA ILE A 437 7.85 -30.76 -4.17
C ILE A 437 8.32 -29.46 -3.50
N VAL A 438 7.39 -28.74 -2.86
CA VAL A 438 7.70 -27.65 -1.95
C VAL A 438 8.05 -28.26 -0.60
N LYS A 439 9.34 -28.40 -0.30
CA LYS A 439 9.82 -28.70 1.06
C LYS A 439 10.33 -27.42 1.72
N GLU A 440 9.73 -27.10 2.86
CA GLU A 440 10.19 -26.08 3.79
C GLU A 440 11.11 -26.73 4.83
N THR A 441 12.34 -26.23 4.92
CA THR A 441 13.17 -26.40 6.12
C THR A 441 14.22 -25.28 6.11
N LEU A 442 14.37 -24.55 7.21
CA LEU A 442 15.68 -24.20 7.76
C LEU A 442 15.59 -23.76 9.25
N ILE A 443 16.32 -24.53 10.07
CA ILE A 443 17.21 -24.18 11.21
C ILE A 443 16.86 -22.97 12.10
N VAL A 444 16.78 -23.21 13.42
CA VAL A 444 17.02 -22.20 14.46
C VAL A 444 17.93 -22.76 15.55
N THR A 445 18.94 -21.98 15.95
CA THR A 445 19.62 -22.12 17.24
C THR A 445 19.76 -20.76 17.95
N LEU A 446 19.40 -20.78 19.25
CA LEU A 446 19.78 -19.88 20.38
C LEU A 446 19.21 -18.44 20.42
N GLY A 447 18.49 -18.05 21.50
CA GLY A 447 18.00 -16.66 21.62
C GLY A 447 17.25 -16.16 22.87
N THR A 448 17.39 -16.71 24.09
CA THR A 448 16.62 -16.24 25.27
C THR A 448 17.02 -14.85 25.81
N ARG A 449 18.24 -14.36 25.56
CA ARG A 449 18.68 -13.02 26.00
C ARG A 449 18.27 -11.89 25.05
N GLN A 450 18.08 -12.21 23.77
CA GLN A 450 17.69 -11.24 22.73
C GLN A 450 16.23 -10.78 22.88
N LEU A 451 15.34 -11.63 23.42
CA LEU A 451 13.91 -11.36 23.56
C LEU A 451 13.58 -10.27 24.59
N VAL A 452 14.34 -10.19 25.70
CA VAL A 452 14.10 -9.19 26.75
C VAL A 452 14.50 -7.80 26.28
N ASP A 453 15.66 -7.68 25.63
CA ASP A 453 16.13 -6.40 25.07
C ASP A 453 15.20 -5.89 23.97
N GLU A 454 14.61 -6.80 23.19
CA GLU A 454 13.63 -6.46 22.15
C GLU A 454 12.32 -5.92 22.74
N LEU A 455 11.79 -6.52 23.81
CA LEU A 455 10.58 -6.04 24.48
C LEU A 455 10.78 -4.65 25.09
N THR A 456 11.90 -4.44 25.80
CA THR A 456 12.22 -3.11 26.37
C THR A 456 12.44 -2.06 25.28
N MET A 457 13.05 -2.43 24.16
CA MET A 457 13.20 -1.55 23.01
C MET A 457 11.84 -1.14 22.44
N ARG A 458 10.93 -2.11 22.21
CA ARG A 458 9.60 -1.85 21.65
C ARG A 458 8.77 -0.95 22.56
N GLU A 459 8.83 -1.14 23.87
CA GLU A 459 8.15 -0.28 24.85
C GLU A 459 8.59 1.18 24.73
N LEU A 460 9.91 1.44 24.64
CA LEU A 460 10.45 2.79 24.46
C LEU A 460 10.08 3.43 23.12
N LEU A 461 9.91 2.63 22.07
CA LEU A 461 9.46 3.14 20.78
C LEU A 461 7.98 3.54 20.77
N LEU A 462 7.13 3.00 21.66
CA LEU A 462 5.71 3.38 21.71
C LEU A 462 5.49 4.87 21.95
N ASP A 463 6.43 5.54 22.60
CA ASP A 463 6.40 7.00 22.81
C ASP A 463 6.53 7.80 21.50
N LEU A 464 7.01 7.18 20.42
CA LEU A 464 7.14 7.78 19.08
C LEU A 464 5.95 7.46 18.16
N ARG A 465 5.00 6.66 18.61
CA ARG A 465 3.92 6.12 17.77
C ARG A 465 3.10 7.25 17.13
N PRO A 466 2.78 7.16 15.83
CA PRO A 466 1.87 8.11 15.19
C PRO A 466 0.49 8.10 15.87
N PRO A 467 -0.18 9.26 15.99
CA PRO A 467 -1.55 9.34 16.51
C PRO A 467 -2.55 8.57 15.64
N THR A 468 -2.29 8.46 14.34
CA THR A 468 -3.15 7.80 13.36
C THR A 468 -2.29 7.14 12.29
N GLU A 469 -2.55 5.87 12.01
CA GLU A 469 -1.87 5.11 10.96
C GLU A 469 -2.80 4.91 9.78
N LEU A 470 -2.52 5.60 8.68
CA LEU A 470 -3.30 5.52 7.47
C LEU A 470 -2.68 4.51 6.50
N ARG A 471 -3.52 3.66 5.88
CA ARG A 471 -3.13 2.72 4.82
C ARG A 471 -3.14 3.38 3.44
N PRO A 472 -2.48 2.78 2.42
CA PRO A 472 -2.61 3.27 1.05
C PRO A 472 -4.08 3.32 0.59
N LYS A 473 -4.47 4.38 -0.13
CA LYS A 473 -5.87 4.58 -0.56
C LYS A 473 -6.35 3.58 -1.61
N SER A 474 -5.48 3.25 -2.58
CA SER A 474 -5.79 2.37 -3.70
C SER A 474 -4.50 1.94 -4.40
N THR A 475 -4.59 0.96 -5.29
CA THR A 475 -3.52 0.56 -6.22
C THR A 475 -3.86 1.02 -7.64
N CYS A 476 -2.87 1.03 -8.54
CA CYS A 476 -3.09 1.30 -9.96
C CYS A 476 -3.90 0.16 -10.58
N MET A 477 -4.75 0.50 -11.54
CA MET A 477 -5.40 -0.53 -12.37
C MET A 477 -4.33 -1.32 -13.12
N LYS A 478 -4.45 -2.65 -13.15
CA LYS A 478 -3.52 -3.52 -13.86
C LYS A 478 -3.36 -3.05 -15.31
N GLY A 479 -2.11 -3.00 -15.77
CA GLY A 479 -1.77 -2.55 -17.12
C GLY A 479 -1.58 -1.04 -17.27
N THR A 480 -1.90 -0.22 -16.26
CA THR A 480 -1.67 1.24 -16.29
C THR A 480 -0.39 1.64 -15.56
N ARG A 481 0.19 2.80 -15.94
CA ARG A 481 1.36 3.42 -15.33
C ARG A 481 2.60 2.52 -15.27
N VAL A 482 2.69 1.55 -16.17
CA VAL A 482 3.73 0.50 -16.13
C VAL A 482 5.12 1.10 -16.29
N GLU A 483 5.30 2.09 -17.16
CA GLU A 483 6.60 2.73 -17.37
C GLU A 483 6.98 3.59 -16.16
N THR A 484 6.01 4.32 -15.60
CA THR A 484 6.19 5.11 -14.38
C THR A 484 6.61 4.24 -13.19
N ILE A 485 5.92 3.12 -12.95
CA ILE A 485 6.25 2.18 -11.87
C ILE A 485 7.65 1.59 -12.10
N SER A 486 7.98 1.20 -13.34
CA SER A 486 9.28 0.65 -13.69
C SER A 486 10.42 1.66 -13.44
N TYR A 487 10.20 2.93 -13.77
CA TYR A 487 11.14 4.01 -13.49
C TYR A 487 11.38 4.17 -11.98
N LEU A 488 10.31 4.21 -11.17
CA LEU A 488 10.43 4.38 -9.72
C LEU A 488 11.15 3.19 -9.07
N MET A 489 10.85 1.96 -9.48
CA MET A 489 11.55 0.77 -9.01
C MET A 489 13.03 0.77 -9.42
N SER A 490 13.35 1.18 -10.66
CA SER A 490 14.74 1.36 -11.11
C SER A 490 15.47 2.43 -10.30
N TRP A 491 14.78 3.51 -9.93
CA TRP A 491 15.36 4.57 -9.11
C TRP A 491 15.66 4.08 -7.68
N ILE A 492 14.75 3.31 -7.07
CA ILE A 492 14.97 2.66 -5.76
C ILE A 492 16.22 1.77 -5.80
N ALA A 493 16.37 0.98 -6.88
CA ALA A 493 17.50 0.07 -7.09
C ALA A 493 18.87 0.77 -7.19
N LYS A 494 18.91 2.00 -7.71
CA LYS A 494 20.16 2.68 -8.04
C LYS A 494 21.07 3.05 -6.85
N CYS A 495 20.67 3.02 -5.58
CA CYS A 495 21.62 3.20 -4.45
C CYS A 495 22.60 4.37 -4.56
N SER A 496 22.23 5.45 -5.26
CA SER A 496 23.17 6.50 -5.68
C SER A 496 22.74 7.94 -5.37
N GLY A 497 21.70 8.15 -4.57
CA GLY A 497 21.29 9.51 -4.18
C GLY A 497 19.92 9.58 -3.52
N ASP A 498 19.78 10.60 -2.69
CA ASP A 498 18.69 10.91 -1.77
C ASP A 498 17.34 11.23 -2.46
N MET A 499 16.33 11.46 -1.61
CA MET A 499 14.94 11.84 -1.88
C MET A 499 14.51 12.05 -3.35
N LEU A 500 13.51 11.28 -3.80
CA LEU A 500 12.77 11.56 -5.02
C LEU A 500 11.40 12.17 -4.69
N TRP A 501 11.10 13.27 -5.35
CA TRP A 501 9.81 13.95 -5.27
C TRP A 501 9.01 13.70 -6.54
N CYS A 502 7.98 12.86 -6.43
CA CYS A 502 6.98 12.60 -7.45
C CYS A 502 5.88 13.67 -7.36
N SER A 503 6.01 14.71 -8.20
CA SER A 503 5.10 15.85 -8.23
C SER A 503 4.03 15.66 -9.32
N GLY A 504 2.77 15.96 -9.02
CA GLY A 504 1.70 15.90 -10.03
C GLY A 504 0.43 16.59 -9.57
N LEU A 505 -0.39 17.05 -10.52
CA LEU A 505 -1.67 17.68 -10.23
C LEU A 505 -2.62 16.77 -9.45
N ALA A 506 -3.65 17.36 -8.86
CA ALA A 506 -4.72 16.60 -8.22
C ALA A 506 -5.32 15.62 -9.26
N GLY A 507 -5.45 14.34 -8.91
CA GLY A 507 -6.08 13.36 -9.80
C GLY A 507 -5.19 12.70 -10.86
N THR A 508 -3.88 12.91 -10.83
CA THR A 508 -2.94 12.20 -11.73
C THR A 508 -2.67 10.73 -11.33
N GLY A 509 -3.22 10.25 -10.21
CA GLY A 509 -3.04 8.87 -9.75
C GLY A 509 -1.86 8.64 -8.80
N LYS A 510 -1.33 9.69 -8.14
CA LYS A 510 -0.22 9.60 -7.17
C LYS A 510 -0.47 8.56 -6.06
N SER A 511 -1.61 8.63 -5.37
CA SER A 511 -1.90 7.69 -4.28
C SER A 511 -2.10 6.25 -4.76
N SER A 512 -2.56 6.04 -6.00
CA SER A 512 -2.66 4.71 -6.62
C SER A 512 -1.28 4.15 -6.98
N LEU A 513 -0.36 4.99 -7.46
CA LEU A 513 1.04 4.65 -7.65
C LEU A 513 1.69 4.26 -6.32
N VAL A 514 1.44 5.05 -5.27
CA VAL A 514 1.91 4.77 -3.91
C VAL A 514 1.41 3.42 -3.42
N GLY A 515 0.12 3.09 -3.58
CA GLY A 515 -0.38 1.78 -3.13
C GLY A 515 0.24 0.63 -3.89
N THR A 516 0.47 0.79 -5.20
CA THR A 516 1.16 -0.23 -6.01
C THR A 516 2.61 -0.40 -5.55
N LEU A 517 3.33 0.70 -5.29
CA LEU A 517 4.69 0.65 -4.75
C LEU A 517 4.72 0.05 -3.36
N HIS A 518 3.75 0.39 -2.50
CA HIS A 518 3.62 -0.19 -1.17
C HIS A 518 3.50 -1.71 -1.30
N GLU A 519 2.58 -2.24 -2.10
CA GLU A 519 2.41 -3.67 -2.35
C GLU A 519 3.70 -4.32 -2.90
N LEU A 520 4.32 -3.71 -3.91
CA LEU A 520 5.56 -4.21 -4.49
C LEU A 520 6.71 -4.25 -3.47
N LEU A 521 6.78 -3.33 -2.52
CA LEU A 521 7.84 -3.26 -1.51
C LEU A 521 7.54 -4.10 -0.26
N THR A 522 6.28 -4.44 0.02
CA THR A 522 5.87 -5.23 1.19
C THR A 522 5.58 -6.70 0.90
N VAL A 523 4.96 -7.01 -0.25
CA VAL A 523 4.43 -8.34 -0.61
C VAL A 523 5.30 -9.06 -1.64
N HIS A 524 5.90 -8.31 -2.59
CA HIS A 524 6.59 -8.92 -3.74
C HIS A 524 8.09 -8.62 -3.84
N ALA A 525 8.62 -7.76 -2.97
CA ALA A 525 10.05 -7.54 -2.82
C ALA A 525 10.58 -8.50 -1.77
N SER A 526 10.70 -9.77 -2.17
CA SER A 526 11.58 -10.74 -1.52
C SER A 526 11.09 -11.26 -0.17
N ARG A 527 11.72 -12.33 0.32
CA ARG A 527 11.60 -12.83 1.72
C ARG A 527 11.84 -11.77 2.82
N ARG A 528 12.05 -10.49 2.48
CA ARG A 528 12.27 -9.34 3.38
C ARG A 528 11.59 -8.08 2.83
N ASN A 529 10.56 -7.60 3.53
CA ASN A 529 9.92 -6.30 3.31
C ASN A 529 10.97 -5.17 3.11
N ARG A 530 10.84 -4.34 2.08
CA ARG A 530 11.76 -3.20 1.80
C ARG A 530 11.19 -1.84 2.19
N LEU A 531 9.90 -1.79 2.52
CA LEU A 531 9.23 -0.59 3.01
C LEU A 531 9.46 -0.46 4.52
N GLY A 532 10.42 0.37 4.90
CA GLY A 532 10.77 0.64 6.29
C GLY A 532 9.79 1.59 6.98
N ALA A 533 9.20 2.53 6.23
CA ALA A 533 8.17 3.40 6.75
C ALA A 533 7.18 3.86 5.66
N PHE A 534 5.92 4.01 6.06
CA PHE A 534 4.86 4.55 5.23
C PHE A 534 4.10 5.61 6.02
N ILE A 535 4.02 6.82 5.47
CA ILE A 535 3.25 7.92 6.05
C ILE A 535 2.30 8.44 4.98
N ARG A 536 1.02 8.47 5.28
CA ARG A 536 0.01 9.13 4.46
C ARG A 536 -0.61 10.28 5.24
N TYR A 537 -0.71 11.43 4.59
CA TYR A 537 -1.49 12.56 5.06
C TYR A 537 -2.82 12.64 4.32
N ASP A 538 -3.82 13.12 5.04
CA ASP A 538 -5.16 13.37 4.52
C ASP A 538 -5.75 14.56 5.25
N ARG A 539 -6.23 15.56 4.51
CA ARG A 539 -6.73 16.79 5.14
C ARG A 539 -7.85 16.54 6.17
N LEU A 540 -8.67 15.52 5.95
CA LEU A 540 -9.84 15.23 6.80
C LEU A 540 -9.52 14.22 7.90
N GLU A 541 -8.71 13.21 7.59
CA GLU A 541 -8.40 12.13 8.53
C GLU A 541 -7.14 12.40 9.37
N TYR A 542 -6.10 13.01 8.78
CA TYR A 542 -4.82 13.25 9.45
C TYR A 542 -3.95 14.29 8.69
N SER A 543 -4.01 15.56 9.14
CA SER A 543 -3.21 16.65 8.54
C SER A 543 -1.98 17.06 9.37
N GLY A 544 -1.90 16.64 10.64
CA GLY A 544 -0.88 17.12 11.58
C GLY A 544 0.51 16.50 11.34
N ALA A 545 1.48 17.33 10.98
CA ALA A 545 2.86 16.96 10.70
C ALA A 545 3.79 17.12 11.92
N SER A 546 3.28 17.50 13.08
CA SER A 546 4.06 17.64 14.33
C SER A 546 4.79 16.35 14.73
N HIS A 547 4.18 15.19 14.45
CA HIS A 547 4.74 13.86 14.73
C HIS A 547 5.46 13.23 13.53
N PHE A 548 5.74 14.01 12.49
CA PHE A 548 6.27 13.47 11.23
C PHE A 548 7.57 12.67 11.42
N ILE A 549 8.56 13.26 12.11
CA ILE A 549 9.87 12.63 12.33
C ILE A 549 9.76 11.43 13.28
N THR A 550 8.98 11.58 14.35
CA THR A 550 8.77 10.51 15.33
C THR A 550 8.06 9.32 14.69
N SER A 551 7.12 9.56 13.77
CA SER A 551 6.42 8.52 13.03
C SER A 551 7.36 7.71 12.13
N ILE A 552 8.28 8.37 11.41
CA ILE A 552 9.31 7.66 10.63
C ILE A 552 10.21 6.84 11.57
N ALA A 553 10.66 7.44 12.68
CA ALA A 553 11.55 6.77 13.64
C ALA A 553 10.87 5.55 14.28
N TYR A 554 9.58 5.66 14.61
CA TYR A 554 8.76 4.56 15.09
C TYR A 554 8.68 3.43 14.06
N SER A 555 8.28 3.74 12.82
CA SER A 555 8.14 2.72 11.77
C SER A 555 9.46 2.01 11.47
N LEU A 556 10.56 2.75 11.34
CA LEU A 556 11.89 2.17 11.09
C LEU A 556 12.40 1.35 12.29
N GLY A 557 12.16 1.81 13.51
CA GLY A 557 12.55 1.08 14.72
C GLY A 557 11.75 -0.20 14.95
N MET A 558 10.48 -0.21 14.55
CA MET A 558 9.62 -1.42 14.55
C MET A 558 9.93 -2.36 13.38
N TYR A 559 10.48 -1.82 12.29
CA TYR A 559 10.87 -2.58 11.10
C TYR A 559 12.13 -3.43 11.34
N ASP A 560 13.19 -2.87 11.91
CA ASP A 560 14.45 -3.58 12.18
C ASP A 560 14.93 -3.35 13.62
N THR A 561 15.21 -4.44 14.34
CA THR A 561 15.58 -4.38 15.76
C THR A 561 16.88 -3.62 16.01
N ARG A 562 17.84 -3.62 15.09
CA ARG A 562 19.10 -2.86 15.22
C ARG A 562 18.81 -1.36 15.18
N ILE A 563 17.94 -0.93 14.26
CA ILE A 563 17.47 0.46 14.20
C ILE A 563 16.71 0.80 15.50
N GLY A 564 15.79 -0.06 15.91
CA GLY A 564 15.01 0.12 17.13
C GLY A 564 15.88 0.24 18.39
N THR A 565 16.93 -0.58 18.52
CA THR A 565 17.89 -0.51 19.63
C THR A 565 18.68 0.81 19.60
N ALA A 566 19.09 1.28 18.43
CA ALA A 566 19.81 2.55 18.28
C ALA A 566 18.92 3.75 18.68
N ILE A 567 17.66 3.78 18.20
CA ILE A 567 16.70 4.83 18.52
C ILE A 567 16.31 4.80 20.01
N SER A 568 15.96 3.64 20.55
CA SER A 568 15.60 3.50 21.97
C SER A 568 16.74 3.90 22.92
N SER A 569 18.00 3.70 22.51
CA SER A 569 19.17 4.19 23.26
C SER A 569 19.24 5.72 23.31
N VAL A 570 18.84 6.42 22.24
CA VAL A 570 18.74 7.89 22.23
C VAL A 570 17.63 8.35 23.18
N ILE A 571 16.43 7.74 23.10
CA ILE A 571 15.29 8.08 23.97
C ILE A 571 15.65 7.89 25.45
N ARG A 572 16.36 6.80 25.78
CA ARG A 572 16.79 6.50 27.15
C ARG A 572 17.76 7.54 27.70
N ARG A 573 18.68 8.05 26.87
CA ARG A 573 19.68 9.05 27.27
C ARG A 573 19.12 10.47 27.27
N ASN A 574 18.18 10.76 26.38
CA ASN A 574 17.61 12.09 26.19
C ASN A 574 16.10 12.00 25.90
N ARG A 575 15.30 11.98 26.96
CA ARG A 575 13.83 11.98 26.86
C ARG A 575 13.26 13.26 26.25
N ALA A 576 13.97 14.39 26.34
CA ALA A 576 13.50 15.68 25.81
C ALA A 576 13.41 15.70 24.27
N VAL A 577 14.03 14.74 23.57
CA VAL A 577 13.91 14.60 22.11
C VAL A 577 12.45 14.38 21.66
N LEU A 578 11.61 13.81 22.54
CA LEU A 578 10.19 13.53 22.29
C LEU A 578 9.33 14.80 22.28
N SER A 579 9.75 15.84 23.00
CA SER A 579 9.02 17.10 23.15
C SER A 579 9.59 18.25 22.32
N LEU A 580 10.57 17.97 21.44
CA LEU A 580 11.06 18.95 20.48
C LEU A 580 9.95 19.29 19.48
N GLY A 581 9.48 20.54 19.52
CA GLY A 581 8.46 21.04 18.59
C GLY A 581 8.96 21.20 17.15
N ALA A 582 8.05 21.55 16.24
CA ALA A 582 8.33 21.68 14.79
C ALA A 582 9.50 22.61 14.45
N SER A 583 9.74 23.67 15.25
CA SER A 583 10.86 24.61 15.09
C SER A 583 12.25 23.95 15.26
N SER A 584 12.31 22.77 15.87
CA SER A 584 13.51 21.97 16.09
C SER A 584 13.54 20.69 15.24
N ALA A 585 12.75 20.62 14.15
CA ALA A 585 12.65 19.44 13.28
C ALA A 585 14.01 18.94 12.78
N SER A 586 14.94 19.84 12.44
CA SER A 586 16.28 19.44 11.99
C SER A 586 17.06 18.69 13.05
N GLU A 587 16.91 19.07 14.31
CA GLU A 587 17.61 18.46 15.43
C GLU A 587 16.96 17.14 15.83
N GLN A 588 15.63 17.09 15.83
CA GLN A 588 14.88 15.85 16.07
C GLN A 588 15.17 14.81 14.98
N PHE A 589 15.26 15.20 13.70
CA PHE A 589 15.62 14.30 12.60
C PHE A 589 17.06 13.79 12.75
N ARG A 590 17.99 14.66 13.14
CA ARG A 590 19.39 14.28 13.39
C ARG A 590 19.47 13.21 14.49
N LEU A 591 18.83 13.47 15.64
CA LEU A 591 18.92 12.62 16.84
C LEU A 591 18.15 11.30 16.71
N LEU A 592 16.96 11.30 16.10
CA LEU A 592 16.10 10.10 16.04
C LEU A 592 16.28 9.26 14.78
N LEU A 593 16.79 9.82 13.69
CA LEU A 593 16.90 9.11 12.41
C LEU A 593 18.34 9.03 11.96
N ARG A 594 18.95 10.18 11.66
CA ARG A 594 20.26 10.19 10.99
C ARG A 594 21.36 9.53 11.83
N GLU A 595 21.55 9.96 13.08
CA GLU A 595 22.60 9.39 13.93
C GLU A 595 22.36 7.93 14.28
N PRO A 596 21.16 7.49 14.69
CA PRO A 596 20.88 6.07 14.90
C PRO A 596 21.15 5.20 13.67
N LEU A 597 20.72 5.63 12.48
CA LEU A 597 20.97 4.90 11.23
C LEU A 597 22.46 4.86 10.86
N GLU A 598 23.23 5.91 11.16
CA GLU A 598 24.69 5.92 10.94
C GLU A 598 25.43 4.90 11.84
N THR A 599 24.81 4.43 12.94
CA THR A 599 25.39 3.40 13.83
C THR A 599 25.19 1.95 13.38
N VAL A 600 24.41 1.72 12.32
CA VAL A 600 24.06 0.38 11.81
C VAL A 600 24.51 0.20 10.34
N PRO A 601 25.82 0.29 10.04
CA PRO A 601 26.33 0.28 8.68
C PRO A 601 26.07 -1.04 7.93
N ASP A 602 25.88 -2.15 8.66
CA ASP A 602 25.65 -3.48 8.09
C ASP A 602 24.37 -3.54 7.23
N LEU A 603 23.38 -2.67 7.50
CA LEU A 603 22.18 -2.54 6.69
C LEU A 603 22.47 -2.13 5.25
N ALA A 604 23.57 -1.41 5.01
CA ALA A 604 23.94 -0.97 3.67
C ALA A 604 24.22 -2.14 2.71
N ASP A 605 24.69 -3.26 3.25
CA ASP A 605 24.95 -4.47 2.46
C ASP A 605 23.67 -5.28 2.21
N GLU A 606 22.55 -4.97 2.88
CA GLU A 606 21.29 -5.68 2.75
C GLU A 606 20.37 -5.12 1.66
N GLY A 607 20.70 -3.98 1.05
CA GLY A 607 19.91 -3.35 -0.03
C GLY A 607 19.13 -2.12 0.43
N PRO A 608 18.32 -1.51 -0.45
CA PRO A 608 17.65 -0.25 -0.14
C PRO A 608 16.51 -0.42 0.88
N LEU A 609 16.41 0.53 1.81
CA LEU A 609 15.29 0.68 2.73
C LEU A 609 14.48 1.92 2.33
N VAL A 610 13.18 1.73 2.10
CA VAL A 610 12.33 2.76 1.51
C VAL A 610 11.40 3.38 2.55
N VAL A 611 11.33 4.71 2.53
CA VAL A 611 10.34 5.53 3.24
C VAL A 611 9.46 6.22 2.21
N ILE A 612 8.15 6.00 2.27
CA ILE A 612 7.18 6.64 1.38
C ILE A 612 6.33 7.64 2.17
N ILE A 613 6.18 8.84 1.61
CA ILE A 613 5.28 9.89 2.10
C ILE A 613 4.25 10.18 1.00
N ASP A 614 2.98 9.92 1.28
CA ASP A 614 1.85 10.25 0.40
C ASP A 614 1.07 11.45 0.93
N GLY A 615 0.71 12.36 0.03
CA GLY A 615 -0.11 13.53 0.34
C GLY A 615 0.59 14.62 1.16
N LEU A 616 1.89 14.86 0.99
CA LEU A 616 2.60 15.90 1.77
C LEU A 616 1.96 17.31 1.63
N ASP A 617 1.27 17.61 0.53
CA ASP A 617 0.52 18.86 0.34
C ASP A 617 -0.84 18.89 1.06
N GLU A 618 -1.20 17.81 1.75
CA GLU A 618 -2.36 17.70 2.63
C GLU A 618 -1.99 17.79 4.10
N SER A 619 -0.71 17.98 4.43
CA SER A 619 -0.25 18.21 5.79
C SER A 619 0.01 19.69 6.08
N ASP A 620 0.11 20.02 7.37
CA ASP A 620 0.52 21.32 7.88
C ASP A 620 2.05 21.43 8.10
N ALA A 621 2.83 20.67 7.33
CA ALA A 621 4.29 20.61 7.46
C ALA A 621 4.93 22.01 7.44
N SER A 622 5.69 22.31 8.51
CA SER A 622 6.38 23.59 8.64
C SER A 622 7.52 23.73 7.63
N LYS A 623 8.03 24.95 7.44
CA LYS A 623 9.17 25.23 6.56
C LYS A 623 10.41 24.44 6.99
N GLU A 624 10.59 24.23 8.28
CA GLU A 624 11.69 23.47 8.88
C GLU A 624 11.59 21.99 8.51
N VAL A 625 10.40 21.39 8.59
CA VAL A 625 10.16 19.99 8.16
C VAL A 625 10.45 19.82 6.66
N LEU A 626 9.96 20.74 5.82
CA LEU A 626 10.24 20.71 4.38
C LEU A 626 11.74 20.86 4.07
N SER A 627 12.46 21.70 4.85
CA SER A 627 13.91 21.88 4.72
C SER A 627 14.70 20.65 5.14
N VAL A 628 14.21 19.88 6.11
CA VAL A 628 14.79 18.59 6.50
C VAL A 628 14.59 17.58 5.39
N LEU A 629 13.36 17.45 4.89
CA LEU A 629 13.04 16.55 3.79
C LEU A 629 13.87 16.84 2.55
N SER A 630 14.01 18.11 2.17
CA SER A 630 14.76 18.51 0.98
C SER A 630 16.23 18.09 1.01
N ARG A 631 16.79 17.79 2.21
CA ARG A 631 18.17 17.30 2.40
C ARG A 631 18.27 15.77 2.43
N GLY A 632 17.15 15.06 2.52
CA GLY A 632 17.10 13.60 2.63
C GLY A 632 17.76 13.06 3.91
N PHE A 633 18.13 11.78 3.88
CA PHE A 633 18.88 11.15 4.97
C PHE A 633 20.37 11.50 4.93
N GLY A 634 20.88 11.87 3.75
CA GLY A 634 22.22 12.39 3.55
C GLY A 634 23.21 11.32 3.07
N PRO A 635 24.39 11.75 2.60
CA PRO A 635 25.29 10.90 1.80
C PRO A 635 25.91 9.73 2.57
N LYS A 636 25.88 9.75 3.91
CA LYS A 636 26.36 8.66 4.77
C LYS A 636 25.39 7.48 4.84
N LEU A 637 24.15 7.65 4.38
CA LEU A 637 23.09 6.64 4.42
C LEU A 637 22.62 6.27 3.00
N PRO A 638 23.52 5.81 2.10
CA PRO A 638 23.19 5.58 0.69
C PRO A 638 22.19 4.42 0.47
N PHE A 639 21.86 3.66 1.49
CA PHE A 639 20.84 2.61 1.45
C PHE A 639 19.43 3.14 1.74
N MET A 640 19.27 4.33 2.32
CA MET A 640 17.97 4.92 2.56
C MET A 640 17.40 5.55 1.29
N ARG A 641 16.10 5.35 1.05
CA ARG A 641 15.33 5.98 -0.03
C ARG A 641 14.15 6.71 0.56
N LEU A 642 14.02 7.99 0.21
CA LEU A 642 12.86 8.79 0.57
C LEU A 642 12.06 9.08 -0.70
N LEU A 643 10.81 8.63 -0.74
CA LEU A 643 9.88 8.89 -1.84
C LEU A 643 8.77 9.79 -1.32
N VAL A 644 8.59 10.95 -1.95
CA VAL A 644 7.57 11.92 -1.57
C VAL A 644 6.62 12.13 -2.74
N PHE A 645 5.33 11.98 -2.47
CA PHE A 645 4.25 12.21 -3.43
C PHE A 645 3.42 13.40 -2.97
N SER A 646 3.35 14.44 -3.79
CA SER A 646 2.53 15.62 -3.49
C SER A 646 2.19 16.45 -4.72
N ARG A 647 1.25 17.39 -4.55
CA ARG A 647 1.06 18.49 -5.51
C ARG A 647 2.22 19.48 -5.43
N PRO A 648 2.61 20.11 -6.55
CA PRO A 648 3.66 21.13 -6.57
C PRO A 648 3.16 22.47 -6.04
N ILE A 649 2.64 22.50 -4.80
CA ILE A 649 2.28 23.76 -4.13
C ILE A 649 3.53 24.61 -3.91
N GLU A 650 3.36 25.93 -3.84
CA GLU A 650 4.48 26.88 -3.84
C GLU A 650 5.47 26.64 -2.70
N ALA A 651 4.96 26.36 -1.48
CA ALA A 651 5.79 26.11 -0.30
C ALA A 651 6.73 24.90 -0.49
N ILE A 652 6.20 23.78 -0.98
CA ILE A 652 6.96 22.54 -1.24
C ILE A 652 7.93 22.76 -2.40
N SER A 653 7.45 23.34 -3.50
CA SER A 653 8.25 23.58 -4.71
C SER A 653 9.46 24.47 -4.40
N ARG A 654 9.26 25.53 -3.61
CA ARG A 654 10.34 26.43 -3.20
C ARG A 654 11.36 25.74 -2.30
N ALA A 655 10.89 24.94 -1.34
CA ALA A 655 11.78 24.21 -0.43
C ALA A 655 12.63 23.17 -1.17
N PHE A 656 12.04 22.44 -2.12
CA PHE A 656 12.73 21.35 -2.84
C PHE A 656 13.57 21.84 -4.03
N ALA A 657 13.40 23.10 -4.45
CA ALA A 657 14.26 23.76 -5.44
C ALA A 657 15.43 24.52 -4.80
N ALA A 658 15.58 24.50 -3.46
CA ALA A 658 16.64 25.21 -2.79
C ALA A 658 18.04 24.70 -3.19
N PRO A 659 19.08 25.55 -3.26
CA PRO A 659 20.42 25.17 -3.75
C PRO A 659 21.08 24.00 -3.00
N ASN A 660 20.74 23.81 -1.72
CA ASN A 660 21.27 22.74 -0.88
C ASN A 660 20.34 21.51 -0.84
N SER A 661 19.37 21.41 -1.76
CA SER A 661 18.45 20.28 -1.84
C SER A 661 19.09 19.11 -2.57
N ALA A 662 18.86 17.90 -2.05
CA ALA A 662 19.22 16.63 -2.67
C ALA A 662 18.02 15.97 -3.38
N VAL A 663 17.02 16.76 -3.78
CA VAL A 663 15.75 16.24 -4.33
C VAL A 663 15.86 15.95 -5.82
N THR A 664 15.60 14.70 -6.20
CA THR A 664 15.34 14.33 -7.60
C THR A 664 13.88 14.60 -7.93
N ARG A 665 13.60 15.58 -8.79
CA ARG A 665 12.24 15.87 -9.22
C ARG A 665 11.79 14.92 -10.33
N PHE A 666 10.64 14.27 -10.13
CA PHE A 666 9.93 13.50 -11.14
C PHE A 666 8.51 14.05 -11.29
N ALA A 667 8.19 14.66 -12.42
CA ALA A 667 6.88 15.21 -12.68
C ALA A 667 6.00 14.17 -13.39
N LEU A 668 4.82 13.88 -12.84
CA LEU A 668 3.80 13.11 -13.53
C LEU A 668 3.18 14.00 -14.60
N ASP A 669 3.61 13.79 -15.83
CA ASP A 669 3.10 14.49 -17.00
C ASP A 669 1.66 14.06 -17.30
N THR A 670 0.78 15.05 -17.52
CA THR A 670 -0.61 14.85 -17.94
C THR A 670 -0.76 14.84 -19.46
N ALA A 671 0.25 15.29 -20.21
CA ALA A 671 0.20 15.41 -21.67
C ALA A 671 0.91 14.26 -22.40
N SER A 672 1.37 13.22 -21.68
CA SER A 672 2.08 12.11 -22.30
C SER A 672 1.13 11.15 -23.00
N ARG A 673 1.56 10.62 -24.15
CA ARG A 673 0.79 9.62 -24.91
C ARG A 673 0.53 8.34 -24.13
N GLU A 674 1.45 7.95 -23.23
CA GLU A 674 1.29 6.82 -22.31
C GLU A 674 0.08 7.04 -21.39
N VAL A 675 -0.04 8.24 -20.80
CA VAL A 675 -1.13 8.56 -19.88
C VAL A 675 -2.48 8.59 -20.58
N ASP A 676 -2.54 9.13 -21.80
CA ASP A 676 -3.77 9.10 -22.60
C ASP A 676 -4.20 7.66 -22.93
N ALA A 677 -3.25 6.79 -23.28
CA ALA A 677 -3.51 5.38 -23.52
C ALA A 677 -3.99 4.65 -22.25
N ASP A 678 -3.38 4.94 -21.10
CA ASP A 678 -3.78 4.37 -19.82
C ASP A 678 -5.18 4.83 -19.40
N ILE A 679 -5.51 6.11 -19.58
CA ILE A 679 -6.84 6.65 -19.26
C ILE A 679 -7.89 6.03 -20.17
N ARG A 680 -7.59 5.89 -21.47
CA ARG A 680 -8.45 5.19 -22.41
C ARG A 680 -8.70 3.75 -21.97
N HIS A 681 -7.63 3.04 -21.57
CA HIS A 681 -7.72 1.68 -21.06
C HIS A 681 -8.57 1.59 -19.78
N PHE A 682 -8.40 2.54 -18.86
CA PHE A 682 -9.20 2.66 -17.65
C PHE A 682 -10.69 2.86 -17.96
N ILE A 683 -11.04 3.85 -18.79
CA ILE A 683 -12.45 4.11 -19.17
C ILE A 683 -13.04 2.88 -19.86
N GLN A 684 -12.27 2.22 -20.72
CA GLN A 684 -12.74 1.00 -21.40
C GLN A 684 -13.05 -0.14 -20.42
N ALA A 685 -12.20 -0.35 -19.40
CA ALA A 685 -12.43 -1.36 -18.38
C ALA A 685 -13.69 -1.06 -17.55
N GLU A 686 -13.85 0.20 -17.11
CA GLU A 686 -15.03 0.65 -16.36
C GLU A 686 -16.32 0.53 -17.16
N PHE A 687 -16.36 0.98 -18.41
CA PHE A 687 -17.53 0.83 -19.28
C PHE A 687 -17.86 -0.65 -19.57
N THR A 688 -16.84 -1.50 -19.70
CA THR A 688 -17.06 -2.95 -19.83
C THR A 688 -17.71 -3.53 -18.58
N ALA A 689 -17.38 -3.03 -17.39
CA ALA A 689 -18.03 -3.44 -16.15
C ALA A 689 -19.49 -2.94 -16.10
N ILE A 690 -19.75 -1.68 -16.48
CA ILE A 690 -21.11 -1.11 -16.55
C ILE A 690 -22.00 -1.94 -17.48
N HIS A 691 -21.54 -2.28 -18.70
CA HIS A 691 -22.34 -3.06 -19.64
C HIS A 691 -22.63 -4.50 -19.18
N LYS A 692 -21.82 -5.04 -18.26
CA LYS A 692 -21.96 -6.40 -17.72
C LYS A 692 -22.82 -6.46 -16.47
N ASP A 693 -23.14 -5.33 -15.84
CA ASP A 693 -23.95 -5.31 -14.62
C ASP A 693 -25.44 -5.50 -14.98
N PRO A 694 -26.08 -6.58 -14.50
CA PRO A 694 -27.49 -6.86 -14.80
C PRO A 694 -28.48 -5.76 -14.40
N LEU A 695 -28.10 -4.88 -13.45
CA LEU A 695 -28.94 -3.77 -12.99
C LEU A 695 -28.87 -2.54 -13.91
N THR A 696 -27.83 -2.42 -14.73
CA THR A 696 -27.53 -1.26 -15.59
C THR A 696 -27.40 -1.63 -17.08
N CYS A 697 -27.51 -2.92 -17.42
CA CYS A 697 -27.41 -3.44 -18.78
C CYS A 697 -28.52 -2.90 -19.70
N ASP A 698 -28.13 -2.07 -20.67
CA ASP A 698 -28.98 -1.57 -21.75
C ASP A 698 -28.21 -1.67 -23.07
N GLU A 699 -28.63 -2.58 -23.95
CA GLU A 699 -28.02 -2.80 -25.27
C GLU A 699 -28.06 -1.55 -26.15
N ALA A 700 -29.10 -0.70 -26.00
CA ALA A 700 -29.21 0.54 -26.76
C ALA A 700 -28.17 1.58 -26.29
N PHE A 701 -27.95 1.67 -24.98
CA PHE A 701 -26.90 2.50 -24.38
C PHE A 701 -25.51 2.04 -24.83
N GLU A 702 -25.22 0.73 -24.78
CA GLU A 702 -23.95 0.18 -25.21
C GLU A 702 -23.69 0.46 -26.70
N LYS A 703 -24.69 0.22 -27.56
CA LYS A 703 -24.61 0.50 -29.00
C LYS A 703 -24.30 1.97 -29.26
N THR A 704 -25.01 2.87 -28.58
CA THR A 704 -24.81 4.32 -28.70
C THR A 704 -23.40 4.73 -28.27
N CYS A 705 -22.88 4.13 -27.19
CA CYS A 705 -21.50 4.37 -26.74
C CYS A 705 -20.45 4.02 -27.80
N ARG A 706 -20.65 2.89 -28.51
CA ARG A 706 -19.79 2.47 -29.61
C ARG A 706 -19.89 3.42 -30.81
N GLU A 707 -21.11 3.75 -31.24
CA GLU A 707 -21.37 4.62 -32.40
C GLU A 707 -20.82 6.04 -32.20
N MET A 708 -20.95 6.60 -30.99
CA MET A 708 -20.46 7.94 -30.67
C MET A 708 -18.95 7.98 -30.41
N ASN A 709 -18.27 6.84 -30.37
CA ASN A 709 -16.89 6.68 -29.92
C ASN A 709 -16.63 7.38 -28.58
N VAL A 710 -17.46 7.05 -27.58
CA VAL A 710 -17.48 7.71 -26.27
C VAL A 710 -16.14 7.60 -25.56
N ILE A 711 -15.52 6.42 -25.57
CA ILE A 711 -14.26 6.15 -24.86
C ILE A 711 -13.16 7.12 -25.30
N ASP A 712 -12.93 7.29 -26.62
CA ASP A 712 -11.89 8.18 -27.12
C ASP A 712 -12.22 9.67 -26.90
N LYS A 713 -13.50 10.04 -26.93
CA LYS A 713 -13.93 11.42 -26.67
C LYS A 713 -13.84 11.79 -25.19
N LEU A 714 -14.11 10.85 -24.29
CA LEU A 714 -13.97 11.03 -22.85
C LEU A 714 -12.48 11.04 -22.45
N ALA A 715 -11.67 10.12 -22.99
CA ALA A 715 -10.23 10.08 -22.71
C ALA A 715 -9.55 11.41 -23.06
N ARG A 716 -9.88 12.00 -24.22
CA ARG A 716 -9.36 13.34 -24.61
C ARG A 716 -9.78 14.46 -23.66
N ARG A 717 -11.00 14.41 -23.12
CA ARG A 717 -11.50 15.41 -22.17
C ARG A 717 -10.91 15.25 -20.78
N ALA A 718 -10.44 14.05 -20.42
CA ALA A 718 -9.78 13.80 -19.15
C ALA A 718 -8.47 14.58 -19.00
N SER A 719 -7.85 15.02 -20.11
CA SER A 719 -6.62 15.84 -20.12
C SER A 719 -5.54 15.29 -19.17
N GLY A 720 -5.31 13.97 -19.20
CA GLY A 720 -4.31 13.30 -18.37
C GLY A 720 -4.71 13.01 -16.92
N LEU A 721 -5.98 13.19 -16.55
CA LEU A 721 -6.46 13.01 -15.17
C LEU A 721 -7.29 11.74 -14.98
N PHE A 722 -6.74 10.79 -14.23
CA PHE A 722 -7.47 9.58 -13.82
C PHE A 722 -8.70 9.90 -12.96
N ILE A 723 -8.64 10.95 -12.14
CA ILE A 723 -9.83 11.30 -11.36
C ILE A 723 -10.98 11.76 -12.25
N TRP A 724 -10.69 12.47 -13.33
CA TRP A 724 -11.71 12.90 -14.27
C TRP A 724 -12.39 11.66 -14.85
N ALA A 725 -11.59 10.68 -15.30
CA ALA A 725 -12.08 9.42 -15.83
C ALA A 725 -12.91 8.63 -14.81
N ALA A 726 -12.41 8.50 -13.57
CA ALA A 726 -13.09 7.78 -12.50
C ALA A 726 -14.41 8.45 -12.08
N THR A 727 -14.44 9.78 -11.98
CA THR A 727 -15.66 10.54 -11.66
C THR A 727 -16.68 10.43 -12.79
N VAL A 728 -16.27 10.51 -14.05
CA VAL A 728 -17.18 10.30 -15.19
C VAL A 728 -17.74 8.88 -15.22
N CYS A 729 -16.88 7.86 -15.06
CA CYS A 729 -17.34 6.47 -15.05
C CYS A 729 -18.35 6.22 -13.92
N ARG A 730 -18.09 6.74 -12.70
CA ARG A 730 -19.06 6.66 -11.59
C ARG A 730 -20.35 7.42 -11.89
N PHE A 731 -20.25 8.64 -12.41
CA PHE A 731 -21.42 9.44 -12.78
C PHE A 731 -22.31 8.75 -13.82
N ILE A 732 -21.72 8.04 -14.77
CA ILE A 732 -22.47 7.25 -15.75
C ILE A 732 -23.00 5.94 -15.16
N ALA A 733 -22.20 5.22 -14.34
CA ALA A 733 -22.62 3.97 -13.72
C ALA A 733 -23.85 4.12 -12.81
N GLU A 734 -23.98 5.25 -12.10
CA GLU A 734 -25.13 5.54 -11.24
C GLU A 734 -26.45 5.64 -12.00
N CYS A 735 -26.42 6.17 -13.22
CA CYS A 735 -27.58 6.28 -14.09
C CYS A 735 -27.11 6.33 -15.55
N PRO A 736 -27.01 5.16 -16.22
CA PRO A 736 -26.61 5.12 -17.61
C PRO A 736 -27.67 5.82 -18.46
N SER A 737 -27.34 7.00 -18.98
CA SER A 737 -28.25 7.76 -19.84
C SER A 737 -27.50 8.47 -20.96
N ILE A 738 -28.11 8.50 -22.14
CA ILE A 738 -27.57 9.20 -23.30
C ILE A 738 -27.47 10.70 -23.01
N SER A 739 -28.42 11.27 -22.26
CA SER A 739 -28.41 12.68 -21.87
C SER A 739 -27.19 13.06 -21.03
N ARG A 740 -26.76 12.22 -20.09
CA ARG A 740 -25.53 12.45 -19.31
C ARG A 740 -24.28 12.39 -20.18
N LEU A 741 -24.22 11.44 -21.11
CA LEU A 741 -23.13 11.36 -22.08
C LEU A 741 -23.08 12.59 -22.97
N GLU A 742 -24.21 13.02 -23.52
CA GLU A 742 -24.30 14.23 -24.33
C GLU A 742 -23.89 15.46 -23.53
N ALA A 743 -24.34 15.62 -22.29
CA ALA A 743 -23.94 16.74 -21.43
C ALA A 743 -22.41 16.81 -21.26
N LEU A 744 -21.74 15.67 -21.04
CA LEU A 744 -20.29 15.59 -20.95
C LEU A 744 -19.60 15.85 -22.29
N LEU A 745 -20.16 15.35 -23.39
CA LEU A 745 -19.56 15.40 -24.73
C LEU A 745 -19.81 16.71 -25.48
N THR A 746 -20.82 17.49 -25.08
CA THR A 746 -21.13 18.81 -25.65
C THR A 746 -20.15 19.88 -25.13
N SER A 747 -19.53 19.64 -23.97
CA SER A 747 -18.48 20.51 -23.47
C SER A 747 -17.24 20.50 -24.39
N ASP A 748 -16.63 21.67 -24.58
CA ASP A 748 -15.38 21.82 -25.33
C ASP A 748 -14.27 20.98 -24.70
N VAL A 749 -13.33 20.51 -25.53
CA VAL A 749 -12.14 19.83 -25.02
C VAL A 749 -11.29 20.86 -24.27
N PRO A 750 -11.09 20.70 -22.95
CA PRO A 750 -10.42 21.70 -22.13
C PRO A 750 -8.95 21.87 -22.52
N ASN A 751 -8.44 23.11 -22.45
CA ASN A 751 -7.05 23.43 -22.79
C ASN A 751 -6.02 22.90 -21.79
N ASN A 752 -6.43 22.60 -20.55
CA ASN A 752 -5.57 22.04 -19.52
C ASN A 752 -6.36 21.22 -18.49
N ALA A 753 -5.62 20.46 -17.67
CA ALA A 753 -6.14 19.59 -16.62
C ALA A 753 -7.04 20.32 -15.59
N THR A 754 -6.70 21.55 -15.19
CA THR A 754 -7.47 22.30 -14.19
C THR A 754 -8.83 22.74 -14.75
N ASP A 755 -8.86 23.21 -15.99
CA ASP A 755 -10.08 23.58 -16.71
C ASP A 755 -10.95 22.36 -16.96
N SER A 756 -10.33 21.20 -17.22
CA SER A 756 -11.04 19.93 -17.38
C SER A 756 -11.82 19.51 -16.14
N LEU A 757 -11.19 19.54 -14.95
CA LEU A 757 -11.90 19.27 -13.70
C LEU A 757 -12.99 20.30 -13.41
N THR A 758 -12.72 21.57 -13.71
CA THR A 758 -13.68 22.65 -13.50
C THR A 758 -14.92 22.45 -14.37
N THR A 759 -14.72 22.09 -15.63
CA THR A 759 -15.81 21.77 -16.57
C THR A 759 -16.58 20.54 -16.11
N LEU A 760 -15.87 19.47 -15.73
CA LEU A 760 -16.48 18.25 -15.21
C LEU A 760 -17.42 18.53 -14.03
N TYR A 761 -16.92 19.16 -12.96
CA TYR A 761 -17.72 19.38 -11.76
C TYR A 761 -18.93 20.26 -12.03
N LYS A 762 -18.78 21.30 -12.86
CA LYS A 762 -19.92 22.12 -13.30
C LYS A 762 -20.94 21.31 -14.07
N THR A 763 -20.52 20.60 -15.12
CA THR A 763 -21.41 19.78 -15.94
C THR A 763 -22.13 18.73 -15.09
N THR A 764 -21.42 18.04 -14.18
CA THR A 764 -22.02 17.06 -13.27
C THR A 764 -23.07 17.71 -12.37
N LEU A 765 -22.75 18.81 -11.69
CA LEU A 765 -23.69 19.50 -10.80
C LEU A 765 -24.90 20.06 -11.55
N ASP A 766 -24.69 20.73 -12.69
CA ASP A 766 -25.78 21.28 -13.52
C ASP A 766 -26.66 20.18 -14.10
N THR A 767 -26.08 19.02 -14.48
CA THR A 767 -26.86 17.86 -14.95
C THR A 767 -27.70 17.28 -13.81
N ILE A 768 -27.12 17.15 -12.60
CA ILE A 768 -27.85 16.69 -11.41
C ILE A 768 -29.06 17.58 -11.12
N LEU A 769 -28.92 18.91 -11.26
CA LEU A 769 -30.03 19.86 -11.13
C LEU A 769 -31.10 19.60 -12.19
N SER A 770 -30.71 19.52 -13.47
CA SER A 770 -31.66 19.35 -14.58
C SER A 770 -32.48 18.05 -14.53
N GLU A 771 -31.89 16.98 -13.99
CA GLU A 771 -32.56 15.68 -13.83
C GLU A 771 -33.45 15.61 -12.58
N SER A 772 -33.34 16.59 -11.70
CA SER A 772 -33.99 16.55 -10.40
C SER A 772 -35.37 17.19 -10.44
N LYS A 773 -36.41 16.35 -10.30
CA LYS A 773 -37.81 16.79 -10.22
C LYS A 773 -38.19 17.18 -8.79
N PHE A 774 -37.42 18.07 -8.16
CA PHE A 774 -37.74 18.51 -6.80
C PHE A 774 -38.83 19.59 -6.80
N PRO A 775 -39.77 19.56 -5.83
CA PRO A 775 -40.68 20.66 -5.61
C PRO A 775 -39.91 21.86 -5.03
N GLY A 776 -39.82 22.97 -5.76
CA GLY A 776 -39.08 24.17 -5.37
C GLY A 776 -38.45 24.85 -6.59
N SER A 777 -37.73 25.95 -6.37
CA SER A 777 -36.91 26.56 -7.42
C SER A 777 -35.55 25.84 -7.52
N ASP A 778 -34.90 25.92 -8.69
CA ASP A 778 -33.52 25.44 -8.85
C ASP A 778 -32.56 26.11 -7.84
N GLU A 779 -32.86 27.34 -7.43
CA GLU A 779 -32.07 28.08 -6.44
C GLU A 779 -32.17 27.45 -5.03
N ASP A 780 -33.36 26.97 -4.65
CA ASP A 780 -33.57 26.29 -3.36
C ASP A 780 -32.77 24.99 -3.30
N LEU A 781 -32.72 24.23 -4.40
CA LEU A 781 -31.97 23.00 -4.48
C LEU A 781 -30.46 23.23 -4.48
N VAL A 782 -29.98 24.25 -5.23
CA VAL A 782 -28.57 24.66 -5.19
C VAL A 782 -28.17 25.00 -3.76
N LYS A 783 -28.99 25.76 -3.04
CA LYS A 783 -28.76 26.08 -1.63
C LYS A 783 -28.68 24.82 -0.77
N CYS A 784 -29.58 23.86 -0.92
CA CYS A 784 -29.53 22.60 -0.18
C CYS A 784 -28.27 21.79 -0.46
N ILE A 785 -27.83 21.73 -1.73
CA ILE A 785 -26.59 21.05 -2.14
C ILE A 785 -25.38 21.75 -1.51
N LEU A 786 -25.31 23.08 -1.60
CA LEU A 786 -24.24 23.86 -0.96
C LEU A 786 -24.25 23.69 0.56
N ASP A 787 -25.43 23.56 1.17
CA ASP A 787 -25.54 23.38 2.61
C ASP A 787 -25.03 22.00 3.05
N VAL A 788 -25.33 20.95 2.28
CA VAL A 788 -24.76 19.60 2.48
C VAL A 788 -23.24 19.60 2.28
N LEU A 789 -22.75 20.15 1.16
CA LEU A 789 -21.33 20.16 0.83
C LEU A 789 -20.52 21.01 1.81
N GLY A 790 -21.03 22.20 2.16
CA GLY A 790 -20.39 23.09 3.13
C GLY A 790 -20.29 22.44 4.50
N ALA A 791 -21.32 21.71 4.94
CA ALA A 791 -21.29 21.00 6.22
C ALA A 791 -20.20 19.93 6.21
N LEU A 792 -20.11 19.12 5.15
CA LEU A 792 -19.05 18.12 4.98
C LEU A 792 -17.64 18.71 5.06
N MET A 793 -17.44 19.92 4.56
CA MET A 793 -16.14 20.58 4.49
C MET A 793 -15.70 21.21 5.82
N VAL A 794 -16.63 21.46 6.76
CA VAL A 794 -16.33 22.10 8.05
C VAL A 794 -16.38 21.15 9.25
N THR A 795 -16.93 19.94 9.07
CA THR A 795 -17.06 18.95 10.15
C THR A 795 -15.73 18.35 10.59
N ARG A 796 -15.58 18.15 11.91
CA ARG A 796 -14.44 17.42 12.50
C ARG A 796 -14.61 15.91 12.37
N ILE A 797 -13.51 15.19 12.16
CA ILE A 797 -13.46 13.72 12.15
C ILE A 797 -12.49 13.27 13.26
N PRO A 798 -12.94 12.47 14.26
CA PRO A 798 -14.32 12.15 14.61
C PRO A 798 -15.10 13.35 15.24
N PRO A 799 -16.45 13.38 15.13
CA PRO A 799 -17.31 12.24 14.81
C PRO A 799 -17.78 12.12 13.35
N GLY A 800 -17.35 12.94 12.37
CA GLY A 800 -17.61 12.72 10.92
C GLY A 800 -19.08 12.66 10.45
N MET A 801 -19.43 13.33 9.35
CA MET A 801 -20.84 13.65 9.06
C MET A 801 -21.62 12.42 8.57
N THR A 802 -22.81 12.17 9.13
CA THR A 802 -23.69 11.04 8.73
C THR A 802 -24.93 11.56 8.00
N PRO A 803 -25.61 10.72 7.19
CA PRO A 803 -26.85 11.12 6.52
C PRO A 803 -27.91 11.69 7.48
N GLU A 804 -27.99 11.15 8.70
CA GLU A 804 -28.96 11.54 9.73
C GLU A 804 -28.57 12.85 10.45
N ALA A 805 -27.31 13.26 10.36
CA ALA A 805 -26.79 14.46 10.99
C ALA A 805 -27.05 15.74 10.17
N PHE A 806 -27.36 15.63 8.87
CA PHE A 806 -27.62 16.78 8.00
C PHE A 806 -28.84 17.62 8.36
N ASN A 807 -29.71 17.14 9.25
CA ASN A 807 -30.80 17.94 9.80
C ASN A 807 -30.31 19.17 10.59
N ILE A 808 -29.01 19.26 10.87
CA ILE A 808 -28.39 20.46 11.44
C ILE A 808 -28.26 21.61 10.43
N VAL A 809 -28.22 21.32 9.13
CA VAL A 809 -28.12 22.33 8.05
C VAL A 809 -29.34 22.33 7.12
N LEU A 810 -30.10 21.23 7.09
CA LEU A 810 -31.32 21.09 6.30
C LEU A 810 -32.54 21.14 7.20
N SER A 811 -33.57 21.86 6.76
CA SER A 811 -34.88 21.94 7.42
C SER A 811 -35.79 20.78 7.02
N PRO A 812 -36.87 20.50 7.79
CA PRO A 812 -37.84 19.46 7.44
C PRO A 812 -38.58 19.66 6.11
N LYS A 813 -38.55 20.88 5.56
CA LYS A 813 -39.15 21.22 4.26
C LYS A 813 -38.20 20.96 3.09
N ASP A 814 -36.90 20.82 3.37
CA ASP A 814 -35.88 20.58 2.36
C ASP A 814 -35.88 19.12 1.91
N PRO A 815 -35.29 18.82 0.74
CA PRO A 815 -35.16 17.45 0.26
C PRO A 815 -34.43 16.58 1.28
N ASN A 816 -34.86 15.31 1.38
CA ASN A 816 -34.20 14.35 2.25
C ASN A 816 -32.70 14.27 1.89
N PRO A 817 -31.77 14.48 2.87
CA PRO A 817 -30.33 14.50 2.60
C PRO A 817 -29.84 13.23 1.90
N ARG A 818 -30.45 12.06 2.16
CA ARG A 818 -30.09 10.81 1.46
C ARG A 818 -30.29 10.88 -0.04
N VAL A 819 -31.29 11.63 -0.52
CA VAL A 819 -31.55 11.80 -1.95
C VAL A 819 -30.50 12.72 -2.57
N ILE A 820 -30.11 13.80 -1.88
CA ILE A 820 -29.02 14.70 -2.31
C ILE A 820 -27.70 13.92 -2.38
N LEU A 821 -27.38 13.17 -1.32
CA LEU A 821 -26.17 12.36 -1.25
C LEU A 821 -26.11 11.29 -2.34
N ALA A 822 -27.24 10.61 -2.62
CA ALA A 822 -27.31 9.62 -3.69
C ALA A 822 -27.02 10.22 -5.07
N LYS A 823 -27.45 11.46 -5.31
CA LYS A 823 -27.17 12.18 -6.57
C LYS A 823 -25.72 12.66 -6.67
N LEU A 824 -25.05 12.86 -5.54
CA LEU A 824 -23.66 13.30 -5.46
C LEU A 824 -22.67 12.13 -5.30
N GLY A 825 -23.09 10.88 -5.47
CA GLY A 825 -22.24 9.70 -5.27
C GLY A 825 -20.99 9.65 -6.17
N SER A 826 -21.03 10.31 -7.31
CA SER A 826 -19.85 10.46 -8.19
C SER A 826 -18.72 11.29 -7.57
N VAL A 827 -19.01 12.11 -6.55
CA VAL A 827 -18.05 13.00 -5.86
C VAL A 827 -18.02 12.82 -4.34
N LEU A 828 -18.97 12.09 -3.75
CA LEU A 828 -19.05 11.76 -2.33
C LEU A 828 -18.95 10.25 -2.09
N GLN A 829 -18.26 9.85 -1.03
CA GLN A 829 -18.20 8.46 -0.59
C GLN A 829 -18.59 8.30 0.87
N ARG A 830 -19.19 7.15 1.18
CA ARG A 830 -19.41 6.72 2.55
C ARG A 830 -18.25 5.84 3.00
N ASN A 831 -17.55 6.24 4.05
CA ASN A 831 -16.45 5.48 4.63
C ASN A 831 -17.00 4.43 5.60
N GLU A 832 -17.12 3.18 5.15
CA GLU A 832 -17.64 2.07 5.97
C GLU A 832 -16.71 1.70 7.13
N GLU A 833 -15.40 1.93 7.00
CA GLU A 833 -14.40 1.64 8.03
C GLU A 833 -14.48 2.64 9.20
N ASN A 834 -14.80 3.90 8.91
CA ASN A 834 -14.96 4.98 9.90
C ASN A 834 -16.43 5.23 10.23
N HIS A 835 -17.12 4.24 10.78
CA HIS A 835 -18.51 4.36 11.28
C HIS A 835 -19.54 4.87 10.25
N GLY A 836 -19.25 4.79 8.95
CA GLY A 836 -20.17 5.18 7.89
C GLY A 836 -20.25 6.69 7.61
N PHE A 837 -19.21 7.48 7.94
CA PHE A 837 -19.18 8.91 7.66
C PHE A 837 -19.08 9.23 6.17
N ILE A 838 -19.61 10.39 5.78
CA ILE A 838 -19.59 10.87 4.41
C ILE A 838 -18.42 11.82 4.24
N GLN A 839 -17.70 11.67 3.14
CA GLN A 839 -16.57 12.53 2.79
C GLN A 839 -16.52 12.79 1.29
N LEU A 840 -15.88 13.89 0.91
CA LEU A 840 -15.53 14.15 -0.48
C LEU A 840 -14.56 13.06 -0.95
N ILE A 841 -14.77 12.52 -2.15
CA ILE A 841 -13.89 11.46 -2.69
C ILE A 841 -12.47 11.99 -2.92
N HIS A 842 -12.35 13.28 -3.27
CA HIS A 842 -11.04 13.84 -3.58
C HIS A 842 -10.95 15.35 -3.38
N LYS A 843 -9.74 15.79 -2.99
CA LYS A 843 -9.37 17.18 -2.71
C LYS A 843 -9.59 18.15 -3.88
N SER A 844 -9.53 17.68 -5.12
CA SER A 844 -9.79 18.55 -6.29
C SER A 844 -11.20 19.11 -6.36
N PHE A 845 -12.18 18.41 -5.77
CA PHE A 845 -13.55 18.89 -5.69
C PHE A 845 -13.68 19.97 -4.60
N ASP A 846 -13.01 19.80 -3.47
CA ASP A 846 -12.85 20.87 -2.46
C ASP A 846 -12.17 22.11 -3.07
N ASP A 847 -11.07 21.94 -3.80
CA ASP A 847 -10.38 23.05 -4.50
C ASP A 847 -11.27 23.74 -5.55
N PHE A 848 -12.30 23.06 -6.05
CA PHE A 848 -13.28 23.65 -6.99
C PHE A 848 -14.32 24.47 -6.21
N LEU A 849 -14.90 23.90 -5.16
CA LEU A 849 -15.94 24.56 -4.34
C LEU A 849 -15.40 25.80 -3.59
N THR A 850 -14.13 25.80 -3.21
CA THR A 850 -13.50 26.89 -2.45
C THR A 850 -12.84 27.97 -3.29
N ASN A 851 -12.86 27.87 -4.63
CA ASN A 851 -12.22 28.85 -5.51
C ASN A 851 -13.25 29.56 -6.40
N PRO A 852 -13.56 30.85 -6.13
CA PRO A 852 -14.62 31.57 -6.83
C PRO A 852 -14.32 31.76 -8.32
N LEU A 853 -13.04 31.81 -8.71
CA LEU A 853 -12.63 31.89 -10.12
C LEU A 853 -12.96 30.61 -10.90
N ARG A 854 -13.01 29.46 -10.20
CA ARG A 854 -13.27 28.15 -10.82
C ARG A 854 -14.75 27.84 -10.87
N CYS A 855 -15.44 27.88 -9.74
CA CYS A 855 -16.84 27.46 -9.65
C CYS A 855 -17.86 28.53 -10.06
N LYS A 856 -17.42 29.79 -10.28
CA LYS A 856 -18.29 30.99 -10.37
C LYS A 856 -19.08 31.19 -9.05
N GLU A 857 -19.83 32.28 -8.93
CA GLU A 857 -20.62 32.57 -7.73
C GLU A 857 -21.66 31.48 -7.39
N ARG A 858 -22.15 30.70 -8.38
CA ARG A 858 -23.22 29.72 -8.17
C ARG A 858 -22.87 28.56 -7.25
N TRP A 859 -21.65 28.02 -7.33
CA TRP A 859 -21.22 26.81 -6.63
C TRP A 859 -20.13 27.07 -5.57
N PHE A 860 -19.89 28.35 -5.26
CA PHE A 860 -18.83 28.77 -4.35
C PHE A 860 -19.22 28.57 -2.89
N ILE A 861 -18.30 28.01 -2.11
CA ILE A 861 -18.41 27.83 -0.66
C ILE A 861 -17.28 28.61 0.01
N ASP A 862 -17.66 29.70 0.68
CA ASP A 862 -16.78 30.37 1.64
C ASP A 862 -16.73 29.52 2.92
N ILE A 863 -15.58 28.89 3.15
CA ILE A 863 -15.37 27.96 4.27
C ILE A 863 -15.49 28.66 5.62
N GLU A 864 -15.04 29.91 5.75
CA GLU A 864 -15.10 30.63 7.02
C GLU A 864 -16.53 31.07 7.32
N ALA A 865 -17.23 31.61 6.31
CA ALA A 865 -18.64 31.95 6.44
C ALA A 865 -19.49 30.71 6.75
N TYR A 866 -19.22 29.59 6.06
CA TYR A 866 -19.96 28.36 6.27
C TYR A 866 -19.66 27.73 7.64
N ARG A 867 -18.41 27.78 8.11
CA ARG A 867 -18.04 27.31 9.46
C ARG A 867 -18.78 28.11 10.53
N ARG A 868 -18.89 29.43 10.38
CA ARG A 868 -19.67 30.29 11.27
C ARG A 868 -21.16 29.97 11.23
N LYS A 869 -21.73 29.80 10.02
CA LYS A 869 -23.13 29.38 9.83
C LYS A 869 -23.39 28.04 10.52
N PHE A 870 -22.53 27.05 10.30
CA PHE A 870 -22.63 25.72 10.88
C PHE A 870 -22.56 25.75 12.41
N ALA A 871 -21.58 26.45 12.98
CA ALA A 871 -21.44 26.62 14.43
C ALA A 871 -22.71 27.22 15.07
N ARG A 872 -23.30 28.24 14.43
CA ARG A 872 -24.55 28.86 14.87
C ARG A 872 -25.73 27.90 14.78
N GLN A 873 -25.84 27.13 13.70
CA GLN A 873 -26.91 26.14 13.56
C GLN A 873 -26.80 25.00 14.58
N CYS A 874 -25.58 24.59 14.96
CA CYS A 874 -25.35 23.68 16.07
C CYS A 874 -25.91 24.26 17.38
N LEU A 875 -25.59 25.53 17.68
CA LEU A 875 -26.05 26.18 18.90
C LEU A 875 -27.58 26.25 18.94
N LEU A 876 -28.20 26.74 17.87
CA LEU A 876 -29.67 26.86 17.76
C LEU A 876 -30.37 25.50 17.89
N SER A 877 -29.91 24.50 17.13
CA SER A 877 -30.47 23.15 17.19
C SER A 877 -30.37 22.55 18.59
N LEU A 878 -29.26 22.78 19.29
CA LEU A 878 -29.08 22.32 20.66
C LEU A 878 -30.02 23.04 21.61
N THR A 879 -30.05 24.37 21.59
CA THR A 879 -30.88 25.16 22.50
C THR A 879 -32.37 24.87 22.30
N ASP A 880 -32.83 24.76 21.05
CA ASP A 880 -34.22 24.45 20.72
C ASP A 880 -34.62 23.05 21.24
N PHE A 881 -33.72 22.08 21.07
CA PHE A 881 -33.91 20.74 21.64
C PHE A 881 -34.01 20.80 23.17
N LEU A 882 -33.07 21.46 23.85
CA LEU A 882 -33.01 21.54 25.31
C LEU A 882 -34.22 22.27 25.93
N VAL A 883 -34.80 23.26 25.23
CA VAL A 883 -36.04 23.92 25.67
C VAL A 883 -37.19 22.91 25.75
N SER A 884 -37.32 22.04 24.75
CA SER A 884 -38.39 21.04 24.68
C SER A 884 -38.10 19.75 25.47
N TRP A 885 -36.84 19.48 25.79
CA TRP A 885 -36.41 18.24 26.43
C TRP A 885 -36.57 18.26 27.94
N MET A 886 -37.02 17.13 28.50
CA MET A 886 -37.14 16.90 29.95
C MET A 886 -36.47 15.58 30.35
N PRO A 887 -35.92 15.47 31.58
CA PRO A 887 -35.21 14.27 32.06
C PRO A 887 -36.05 12.98 32.05
N ASP A 888 -37.37 13.09 32.17
CA ASP A 888 -38.33 11.97 32.11
C ASP A 888 -39.05 11.85 30.75
N SER A 889 -38.63 12.60 29.73
CA SER A 889 -39.22 12.51 28.40
C SER A 889 -38.79 11.21 27.69
N ASP A 890 -39.74 10.50 27.08
CA ASP A 890 -39.47 9.35 26.19
C ASP A 890 -38.87 9.79 24.84
N ILE A 891 -38.47 11.06 24.70
CA ILE A 891 -37.96 11.64 23.46
C ILE A 891 -36.51 11.18 23.29
N PRO A 892 -36.19 10.34 22.28
CA PRO A 892 -34.81 9.94 22.02
C PRO A 892 -34.01 11.15 21.55
N ILE A 893 -32.75 11.28 22.02
CA ILE A 893 -31.85 12.35 21.55
C ILE A 893 -31.59 12.13 20.05
N PRO A 894 -31.98 13.08 19.17
CA PRO A 894 -31.78 12.92 17.74
C PRO A 894 -30.30 12.78 17.37
N PRO A 895 -29.94 12.01 16.33
CA PRO A 895 -28.53 11.82 15.93
C PRO A 895 -27.78 13.13 15.66
N HIS A 896 -28.38 14.09 14.95
CA HIS A 896 -27.77 15.40 14.70
C HIS A 896 -27.52 16.21 15.99
N ILE A 897 -28.31 16.01 17.05
CA ILE A 897 -28.05 16.63 18.35
C ILE A 897 -26.92 15.89 19.06
N ARG A 898 -27.09 14.57 19.24
CA ARG A 898 -26.17 13.70 19.97
C ARG A 898 -24.73 13.76 19.42
N ASP A 899 -24.60 13.67 18.11
CA ASP A 899 -23.32 13.49 17.44
C ASP A 899 -22.66 14.83 17.08
N TYR A 900 -23.45 15.91 16.93
CA TYR A 900 -22.96 17.21 16.48
C TYR A 900 -23.33 18.36 17.39
N ALA A 901 -24.62 18.70 17.50
CA ALA A 901 -25.03 19.94 18.14
C ALA A 901 -24.58 20.02 19.61
N LEU A 902 -24.48 18.88 20.30
CA LEU A 902 -24.11 18.80 21.70
C LEU A 902 -22.72 19.36 22.04
N VAL A 903 -21.75 19.23 21.13
CA VAL A 903 -20.35 19.70 21.32
C VAL A 903 -19.93 20.70 20.24
N GLY A 904 -20.63 20.73 19.11
CA GLY A 904 -20.35 21.54 17.92
C GLY A 904 -20.13 23.03 18.16
N PRO A 905 -20.92 23.72 19.03
CA PRO A 905 -20.67 25.12 19.36
C PRO A 905 -19.27 25.33 19.98
N LEU A 906 -18.76 24.36 20.72
CA LEU A 906 -17.44 24.45 21.35
C LEU A 906 -16.30 24.16 20.35
N TRP A 907 -16.49 23.19 19.44
CA TRP A 907 -15.48 22.89 18.40
C TRP A 907 -15.13 24.09 17.52
N HIS A 908 -16.10 24.97 17.34
CA HIS A 908 -15.98 26.16 16.52
C HIS A 908 -16.07 27.43 17.36
N ILE A 909 -15.63 27.39 18.63
CA ILE A 909 -15.75 28.53 19.55
C ILE A 909 -15.10 29.81 18.97
N GLN A 910 -14.01 29.66 18.24
CA GLN A 910 -13.31 30.75 17.54
C GLN A 910 -14.15 31.44 16.45
N CYS A 911 -15.27 30.85 16.03
CA CYS A 911 -16.18 31.46 15.06
C CYS A 911 -17.15 32.47 15.71
N PHE A 912 -17.27 32.46 17.03
CA PHE A 912 -18.07 33.39 17.81
C PHE A 912 -17.20 34.57 18.23
N GLY A 913 -17.82 35.75 18.38
CA GLY A 913 -17.18 36.93 18.95
C GLY A 913 -17.94 37.46 20.17
N VAL A 914 -17.51 38.61 20.67
CA VAL A 914 -18.13 39.29 21.83
C VAL A 914 -19.63 39.54 21.60
N GLN A 915 -20.02 39.82 20.36
CA GLN A 915 -21.41 40.03 19.96
C GLN A 915 -22.30 38.78 20.10
N ASP A 916 -21.71 37.58 20.12
CA ASP A 916 -22.45 36.31 20.19
C ASP A 916 -22.54 35.77 21.63
N PHE A 917 -22.02 36.51 22.62
CA PHE A 917 -22.00 36.08 24.02
C PHE A 917 -23.39 35.90 24.60
N ASP A 918 -24.37 36.68 24.17
CA ASP A 918 -25.76 36.54 24.63
C ASP A 918 -26.37 35.21 24.13
N ASP A 919 -26.12 34.83 22.87
CA ASP A 919 -26.57 33.56 22.30
C ASP A 919 -25.90 32.37 23.01
N LEU A 920 -24.59 32.46 23.31
CA LEU A 920 -23.86 31.43 24.04
C LEU A 920 -24.25 31.35 25.53
N ARG A 921 -24.65 32.46 26.14
CA ARG A 921 -25.04 32.52 27.56
C ARG A 921 -26.22 31.60 27.86
N VAL A 922 -27.17 31.47 26.94
CA VAL A 922 -28.31 30.56 27.07
C VAL A 922 -27.85 29.13 27.39
N LEU A 923 -26.74 28.68 26.80
CA LEU A 923 -26.20 27.35 27.03
C LEU A 923 -25.55 27.20 28.42
N PHE A 924 -24.77 28.21 28.85
CA PHE A 924 -24.01 28.17 30.10
C PHE A 924 -24.79 28.62 31.34
N GLU A 925 -25.90 29.32 31.17
CA GLU A 925 -26.74 29.84 32.25
C GLU A 925 -28.07 29.08 32.31
N ASP A 926 -28.92 29.23 31.29
CA ASP A 926 -30.31 28.75 31.34
C ASP A 926 -30.44 27.25 31.11
N GLN A 927 -29.58 26.66 30.27
CA GLN A 927 -29.69 25.28 29.81
C GLN A 927 -28.58 24.36 30.32
N LEU A 928 -27.65 24.86 31.16
CA LEU A 928 -26.44 24.13 31.57
C LEU A 928 -26.74 22.75 32.17
N SER A 929 -27.68 22.67 33.11
CA SER A 929 -28.04 21.40 33.77
C SER A 929 -28.61 20.38 32.77
N LYS A 930 -29.55 20.81 31.91
CA LYS A 930 -30.12 19.93 30.88
C LYS A 930 -29.07 19.49 29.87
N TRP A 931 -28.19 20.40 29.46
CA TRP A 931 -27.11 20.10 28.53
C TRP A 931 -26.15 19.03 29.08
N LEU A 932 -25.71 19.17 30.33
CA LEU A 932 -24.84 18.19 30.98
C LEU A 932 -25.53 16.82 31.17
N GLN A 933 -26.83 16.81 31.49
CA GLN A 933 -27.61 15.58 31.58
C GLN A 933 -27.73 14.86 30.24
N VAL A 934 -28.11 15.58 29.18
CA VAL A 934 -28.19 15.05 27.81
C VAL A 934 -26.82 14.54 27.37
N ALA A 935 -25.74 15.24 27.71
CA ALA A 935 -24.39 14.81 27.40
C ALA A 935 -23.93 13.57 28.16
N SER A 936 -24.35 13.43 29.41
CA SER A 936 -24.14 12.21 30.20
C SER A 936 -24.84 11.02 29.55
N ILE A 937 -26.12 11.17 29.18
CA ILE A 937 -26.92 10.14 28.48
C ILE A 937 -26.27 9.79 27.14
N ALA A 938 -25.77 10.78 26.40
CA ALA A 938 -25.08 10.61 25.13
C ALA A 938 -23.64 10.07 25.26
N ARG A 939 -23.12 9.89 26.48
CA ARG A 939 -21.73 9.51 26.78
C ARG A 939 -20.68 10.45 26.18
N LYS A 940 -20.97 11.76 26.17
CA LYS A 940 -20.13 12.83 25.60
C LYS A 940 -19.43 13.70 26.65
N GLY A 941 -19.47 13.31 27.93
CA GLY A 941 -18.88 14.10 29.01
C GLY A 941 -17.39 14.39 28.85
N SER A 942 -16.59 13.46 28.32
CA SER A 942 -15.15 13.67 28.11
C SER A 942 -14.87 14.68 27.00
N ASP A 943 -15.66 14.62 25.94
CA ASP A 943 -15.57 15.56 24.82
C ASP A 943 -15.90 16.96 25.32
N ILE A 944 -16.99 17.13 26.07
CA ILE A 944 -17.39 18.42 26.63
C ILE A 944 -16.32 18.98 27.58
N LEU A 945 -15.76 18.18 28.49
CA LEU A 945 -14.71 18.66 29.40
C LEU A 945 -13.48 19.16 28.64
N ARG A 946 -13.04 18.41 27.63
CA ARG A 946 -11.92 18.82 26.79
C ARG A 946 -12.20 20.15 26.09
N GLU A 947 -13.34 20.28 25.41
CA GLU A 947 -13.62 21.48 24.62
C GLU A 947 -14.00 22.69 25.49
N ILE A 948 -14.64 22.52 26.66
CA ILE A 948 -14.86 23.65 27.59
C ILE A 948 -13.51 24.21 28.07
N THR A 949 -12.48 23.37 28.19
CA THR A 949 -11.13 23.85 28.55
C THR A 949 -10.58 24.78 27.46
N GLU A 950 -10.76 24.43 26.18
CA GLU A 950 -10.40 25.30 25.05
C GLU A 950 -11.20 26.61 25.05
N VAL A 951 -12.49 26.56 25.43
CA VAL A 951 -13.33 27.76 25.58
C VAL A 951 -12.79 28.67 26.68
N LEU A 952 -12.30 28.13 27.79
CA LEU A 952 -11.68 28.94 28.86
C LEU A 952 -10.43 29.68 28.36
N TYR A 953 -9.56 29.00 27.61
CA TYR A 953 -8.40 29.65 26.99
C TYR A 953 -8.82 30.76 26.02
N TRP A 954 -9.79 30.48 25.16
CA TRP A 954 -10.32 31.46 24.21
C TRP A 954 -10.96 32.68 24.90
N VAL A 955 -11.77 32.47 25.94
CA VAL A 955 -12.37 33.56 26.71
C VAL A 955 -11.30 34.42 27.37
N ASP A 956 -10.24 33.82 27.89
CA ASP A 956 -9.11 34.53 28.50
C ASP A 956 -8.32 35.38 27.48
N GLU A 957 -8.31 34.98 26.20
CA GLU A 957 -7.71 35.76 25.11
C GLU A 957 -8.62 36.89 24.59
N VAL A 958 -9.95 36.67 24.54
CA VAL A 958 -10.90 37.59 23.89
C VAL A 958 -11.53 38.60 24.85
N VAL A 959 -11.65 38.28 26.14
CA VAL A 959 -12.32 39.15 27.12
C VAL A 959 -11.35 40.16 27.74
N THR A 960 -11.52 41.43 27.40
CA THR A 960 -10.96 42.56 28.18
C THR A 960 -11.76 42.79 29.47
N ASP A 961 -11.19 43.53 30.43
CA ASP A 961 -11.67 43.78 31.81
C ASP A 961 -13.16 44.17 31.99
N THR A 962 -13.86 44.52 30.91
CA THR A 962 -15.27 44.93 30.87
C THR A 962 -16.30 43.79 30.75
N ASN A 963 -15.91 42.53 30.47
CA ASN A 963 -16.86 41.42 30.24
C ASN A 963 -16.69 40.22 31.21
N CYS A 964 -16.31 40.48 32.46
CA CYS A 964 -16.04 39.48 33.50
C CYS A 964 -17.17 38.47 33.75
N ARG A 965 -18.43 38.83 33.45
CA ARG A 965 -19.60 37.96 33.70
C ARG A 965 -19.60 36.70 32.83
N PHE A 966 -19.25 36.81 31.55
CA PHE A 966 -19.21 35.63 30.65
C PHE A 966 -18.05 34.70 31.02
N ARG A 967 -16.89 35.26 31.37
CA ARG A 967 -15.73 34.52 31.89
C ARG A 967 -16.04 33.72 33.15
N LEU A 968 -16.75 34.34 34.08
CA LEU A 968 -17.20 33.67 35.31
C LEU A 968 -18.19 32.54 34.99
N LEU A 969 -19.12 32.76 34.05
CA LEU A 969 -20.09 31.75 33.61
C LEU A 969 -19.40 30.52 32.98
N THR A 970 -18.42 30.71 32.10
CA THR A 970 -17.69 29.60 31.48
C THR A 970 -16.86 28.81 32.50
N TYR A 971 -16.27 29.50 33.48
CA TYR A 971 -15.54 28.85 34.57
C TYR A 971 -16.47 28.02 35.47
N HIS A 972 -17.64 28.54 35.81
CA HIS A 972 -18.65 27.76 36.55
C HIS A 972 -19.17 26.57 35.76
N ALA A 973 -19.43 26.74 34.47
CA ALA A 973 -19.84 25.63 33.61
C ALA A 973 -18.79 24.51 33.57
N PHE A 974 -17.50 24.85 33.53
CA PHE A 974 -16.41 23.88 33.65
C PHE A 974 -16.44 23.14 34.99
N GLN A 975 -16.54 23.86 36.11
CA GLN A 975 -16.58 23.24 37.44
C GLN A 975 -17.79 22.31 37.61
N HIS A 976 -18.95 22.72 37.12
CA HIS A 976 -20.15 21.89 37.14
C HIS A 976 -19.99 20.64 36.25
N ALA A 977 -19.49 20.79 35.02
CA ALA A 977 -19.21 19.66 34.15
C ALA A 977 -18.20 18.69 34.78
N GLU A 978 -17.17 19.19 35.46
CA GLU A 978 -16.17 18.38 36.13
C GLU A 978 -16.81 17.58 37.27
N LEU A 979 -17.61 18.22 38.12
CA LEU A 979 -18.32 17.55 39.21
C LEU A 979 -19.32 16.50 38.72
N GLU A 980 -20.03 16.77 37.62
CA GLU A 980 -21.02 15.86 37.03
C GLU A 980 -20.37 14.63 36.38
N PHE A 981 -19.27 14.79 35.63
CA PHE A 981 -18.69 13.69 34.87
C PHE A 981 -17.57 12.93 35.61
N ARG A 982 -16.87 13.54 36.58
CA ARG A 982 -15.75 12.92 37.31
C ARG A 982 -16.10 11.63 38.09
N PRO A 983 -17.29 11.47 38.69
CA PRO A 983 -17.73 10.20 39.29
C PRO A 983 -17.91 9.09 38.24
N LEU A 984 -18.45 9.41 37.06
CA LEU A 984 -18.69 8.46 35.97
C LEU A 984 -17.38 7.89 35.40
N PHE A 985 -16.32 8.71 35.30
CA PHE A 985 -15.00 8.26 34.87
C PHE A 985 -14.30 7.32 35.84
N ARG A 986 -14.60 7.40 37.15
CA ARG A 986 -14.09 6.44 38.14
C ARG A 986 -14.79 5.09 38.04
N ALA A 987 -16.11 5.09 37.79
CA ALA A 987 -16.89 3.87 37.58
C ALA A 987 -16.55 3.13 36.27
N TRP A 988 -16.23 3.86 35.20
CA TRP A 988 -15.82 3.26 33.91
C TRP A 988 -14.39 2.71 33.87
N LYS A 989 -13.57 2.98 34.89
CA LYS A 989 -12.20 2.46 35.04
C LYS A 989 -12.10 1.20 35.89
N ASP A 990 -13.21 0.70 36.44
CA ASP A 990 -13.25 -0.55 37.18
C ASP A 990 -13.39 -1.75 36.21
N PRO A 991 -12.36 -2.60 36.05
CA PRO A 991 -12.40 -3.73 35.11
C PRO A 991 -13.44 -4.82 35.47
N ASP A 992 -13.95 -4.82 36.70
CA ASP A 992 -14.99 -5.75 37.17
C ASP A 992 -16.40 -5.09 37.27
N GLY A 993 -16.52 -3.81 36.90
CA GLY A 993 -17.78 -3.08 36.90
C GLY A 993 -18.69 -3.41 35.71
N PRO A 994 -20.04 -3.33 35.85
CA PRO A 994 -20.95 -3.62 34.74
C PRO A 994 -20.74 -2.63 33.59
N GLN A 995 -20.28 -3.13 32.44
CA GLN A 995 -20.17 -2.35 31.19
C GLN A 995 -21.54 -1.84 30.67
N ASP A 996 -22.63 -2.35 31.26
CA ASP A 996 -24.03 -1.98 31.02
C ASP A 996 -24.66 -1.25 32.23
N ALA A 997 -23.90 -0.46 33.00
CA ALA A 997 -24.50 0.39 34.02
C ALA A 997 -25.51 1.37 33.35
N PRO A 998 -26.80 1.40 33.77
CA PRO A 998 -27.77 2.31 33.18
C PRO A 998 -27.35 3.77 33.43
N PRO A 999 -27.66 4.71 32.50
CA PRO A 999 -27.50 6.13 32.80
C PRO A 999 -28.29 6.43 34.07
N MET A 1000 -27.62 6.91 35.10
CA MET A 1000 -28.25 7.25 36.36
C MET A 1000 -29.23 8.40 36.07
N ARG A 1001 -30.55 8.19 36.24
CA ARG A 1001 -31.52 9.29 36.18
C ARG A 1001 -31.19 10.23 37.33
N LEU A 1002 -30.64 11.39 36.97
CA LEU A 1002 -30.30 12.44 37.93
C LEU A 1002 -31.62 12.98 38.50
N GLY A 1003 -31.81 12.83 39.81
CA GLY A 1003 -32.88 13.53 40.52
C GLY A 1003 -32.67 15.03 40.39
N SER A 1004 -33.76 15.80 40.30
CA SER A 1004 -33.72 17.26 40.17
C SER A 1004 -32.86 17.88 41.27
N THR A 1005 -31.60 18.22 40.98
CA THR A 1005 -30.84 19.15 41.80
C THR A 1005 -31.42 20.53 41.54
N ASN A 1006 -32.50 20.84 42.28
CA ASN A 1006 -33.02 22.19 42.41
C ASN A 1006 -31.98 23.05 43.13
N ALA A 1007 -31.01 23.56 42.38
CA ALA A 1007 -30.27 24.75 42.75
C ALA A 1007 -30.71 25.86 41.79
N GLU A 1008 -31.80 26.56 42.16
CA GLU A 1008 -32.14 27.83 41.53
C GLU A 1008 -30.94 28.79 41.68
N VAL A 1009 -30.34 29.21 40.57
CA VAL A 1009 -29.41 30.34 40.57
C VAL A 1009 -30.24 31.62 40.76
N ARG A 1010 -30.37 32.08 42.00
CA ARG A 1010 -30.93 33.41 42.27
C ARG A 1010 -29.84 34.47 42.13
N TRP A 1011 -29.87 35.18 41.01
CA TRP A 1011 -29.09 36.40 40.82
C TRP A 1011 -29.49 37.46 41.84
N HIS A 1012 -28.56 37.89 42.71
CA HIS A 1012 -28.70 39.17 43.38
C HIS A 1012 -28.43 40.28 42.36
N LYS A 1013 -29.48 41.04 42.00
CA LYS A 1013 -29.46 42.16 41.03
C LYS A 1013 -28.56 43.35 41.42
N HIS A 1014 -27.76 43.24 42.49
CA HIS A 1014 -26.87 44.29 42.96
C HIS A 1014 -25.52 43.70 43.36
N ILE A 1015 -24.55 43.78 42.45
CA ILE A 1015 -23.13 43.79 42.84
C ILE A 1015 -22.61 45.16 42.40
N PRO A 1016 -22.29 46.07 43.35
CA PRO A 1016 -21.73 47.37 43.02
C PRO A 1016 -20.26 47.21 42.60
N TYR A 1017 -19.87 47.96 41.57
CA TYR A 1017 -18.49 48.14 41.15
C TYR A 1017 -17.63 48.63 42.32
N SER A 1018 -16.58 47.88 42.68
CA SER A 1018 -15.38 48.48 43.27
C SER A 1018 -14.13 47.67 42.92
N SER A 1019 -13.23 48.31 42.19
CA SER A 1019 -11.88 47.88 41.87
C SER A 1019 -11.03 47.71 43.13
N THR A 1020 -10.72 46.47 43.53
CA THR A 1020 -9.46 46.09 44.20
C THR A 1020 -9.47 44.59 44.48
N PHE A 1021 -8.46 43.88 43.96
CA PHE A 1021 -7.92 42.59 44.42
C PHE A 1021 -8.86 41.69 45.25
N TYR A 1022 -9.45 40.67 44.62
CA TYR A 1022 -9.98 39.51 45.35
C TYR A 1022 -9.02 38.33 45.25
N ASP A 1023 -8.56 37.93 46.43
CA ASP A 1023 -7.89 36.70 46.81
C ASP A 1023 -8.81 35.50 46.51
N TRP A 1024 -8.34 34.56 45.69
CA TRP A 1024 -9.10 33.39 45.20
C TRP A 1024 -9.31 32.29 46.26
N SER A 1025 -9.12 32.59 47.55
CA SER A 1025 -9.18 31.61 48.65
C SER A 1025 -10.54 31.51 49.37
N CYS A 1026 -11.54 32.33 49.01
CA CYS A 1026 -12.79 32.42 49.79
C CYS A 1026 -14.08 32.09 49.02
N ILE A 1027 -14.17 30.94 48.34
CA ILE A 1027 -15.47 30.28 48.05
C ILE A 1027 -15.31 28.76 48.28
N TYR A 1028 -15.01 28.36 49.52
CA TYR A 1028 -15.14 26.99 49.99
C TYR A 1028 -15.91 26.98 51.31
N ARG A 1029 -17.20 26.62 51.25
CA ARG A 1029 -17.95 26.02 52.36
C ARG A 1029 -19.02 25.11 51.78
N VAL A 1030 -18.63 23.87 51.48
CA VAL A 1030 -19.55 22.74 51.55
C VAL A 1030 -19.37 22.15 52.94
N SER A 1031 -20.42 22.25 53.75
CA SER A 1031 -20.51 21.66 55.07
C SER A 1031 -20.59 20.15 54.93
N ASN A 1032 -19.50 19.43 55.18
CA ASN A 1032 -19.56 18.24 56.04
C ASN A 1032 -18.15 17.79 56.50
N PRO A 1033 -17.98 17.50 57.80
CA PRO A 1033 -16.70 17.09 58.38
C PRO A 1033 -16.52 15.57 58.24
N CYS A 1034 -15.35 15.13 57.75
CA CYS A 1034 -14.59 14.00 58.31
C CYS A 1034 -13.40 13.66 57.41
N GLU A 1035 -12.21 13.99 57.94
CA GLU A 1035 -10.96 13.24 57.92
C GLU A 1035 -10.25 12.90 56.58
N HIS A 1036 -9.27 13.77 56.30
CA HIS A 1036 -7.85 13.48 56.01
C HIS A 1036 -7.49 12.32 55.05
N THR A 1037 -6.99 12.68 53.86
CA THR A 1037 -5.54 12.77 53.55
C THR A 1037 -5.32 13.26 52.10
N PRO A 1038 -4.29 14.08 51.82
CA PRO A 1038 -4.05 14.64 50.49
C PRO A 1038 -3.09 13.80 49.65
N ARG A 1039 -3.50 13.48 48.41
CA ARG A 1039 -2.62 13.31 47.24
C ARG A 1039 -3.33 13.78 45.98
#